data_AF-A0A0L0NFA3-F1
#
_entry.id   AF-A0A0L0NFA3-F1
#
_cell.length_a   1.000
_cell.length_b   1.000
_cell.length_c   1.000
_cell.angle_alpha   90.00
_cell.angle_beta   90.00
_cell.angle_gamma   90.00
#
_symmetry.space_group_name_H-M   'P 1'
#
loop_
_entity.id
_entity.type
_entity.pdbx_description
1 polymer ?
#
loop_
_entity_poly.entity_id
_entity_poly.type
_entity_poly.pdbx_seq_one_letter_code
_entity_poly.pdbx_strand_id
1 'polypeptide(L)'
;MNPATPPFSSMTDEQKADFETWLSRHRVQRTALLGAHGFLQAKYGQSFAQDEVASLVDDVFAARAAAAAPEPEPAAATAAADDVGPLKRPGFGLPLGFLPDYGKRFPVLMGDQNQDWAAATVLIREVCMLKVIEDLTNKPEWWRKVRDPEIAARWKAEALAMDWPAYREHADFTPAMADACIDEILKKADLYEQTGLIPVFDYSACVIKSDMLLPGTLRDELMAAVKPLEDVPEDKKDWHPGSDGKVLDLVHPSLWPLLYGRSRILPDKRINVSNCLNHCGLGDVVPVPDSTELSLQASYGWHGNRQVPSLSARFQWLPCDVRIDDSGRANIDSYINNLHPVEHAGLYPIIERFVEQALPAWDVIYRWPEEFRLQRLQTKVAGPKCSTPALCRSCYECRPSNRPLNDGEAPREDGEEYNDGYDESERGQLDMRWYNATHPPDVPDACIEAEQKSATNKPRKKRFFHLTPDDVKTSGFFAGAPRIQVIVKLANIHLTPEWPTYDGGSWHVEGQLNEHICATALFYYDSDNITDSRLGLRTPANAEGLSIELDYAQNDWRSIARTFALEDDAESSTLQDVGAVLTQPGRALFFPNLFQHRVQPFSRADASRPGHRKILALFLVDPAVPVISTANVPPQQRHWWAGDEHVLSSRLPPELANMVLQNVDYVIDEDEARAIREELMAERTVLQDKTTGRLENVQFSFCEH
;
A
#
# COMPACT_ATOMS: atom_id res chain seq x y z
N MET A 1 50.77 -50.46 41.56
CA MET A 1 49.60 -49.98 42.33
C MET A 1 48.99 -48.86 41.51
N ASN A 2 47.89 -49.12 40.80
CA ASN A 2 47.13 -48.07 40.12
C ASN A 2 46.54 -47.14 41.19
N PRO A 3 46.64 -45.81 41.08
CA PRO A 3 45.88 -44.93 41.94
C PRO A 3 44.39 -45.17 41.67
N ALA A 4 43.64 -45.47 42.72
CA ALA A 4 42.21 -45.73 42.63
C ALA A 4 41.51 -44.48 42.07
N THR A 5 40.80 -44.65 40.96
CA THR A 5 39.90 -43.63 40.40
C THR A 5 38.83 -43.33 41.45
N PRO A 6 38.69 -42.07 41.93
CA PRO A 6 37.67 -41.75 42.91
C PRO A 6 36.25 -41.88 42.30
N PRO A 7 35.23 -42.24 43.11
CA PRO A 7 33.83 -42.32 42.65
C PRO A 7 33.24 -40.95 42.28
N PHE A 8 32.19 -40.92 41.45
CA PHE A 8 31.56 -39.69 40.91
C PHE A 8 31.02 -38.72 41.96
N SER A 9 30.87 -39.11 43.23
CA SER A 9 30.50 -38.22 44.33
C SER A 9 31.56 -37.12 44.61
N SER A 10 32.51 -36.94 43.70
CA SER A 10 33.61 -35.97 43.72
C SER A 10 33.48 -34.84 42.69
N MET A 11 32.55 -34.91 41.70
CA MET A 11 32.23 -33.72 40.89
C MET A 11 31.46 -32.72 41.74
N THR A 12 31.90 -31.46 41.73
CA THR A 12 31.13 -30.37 42.33
C THR A 12 29.91 -30.03 41.46
N ASP A 13 28.87 -29.45 42.06
CA ASP A 13 27.68 -28.98 41.31
C ASP A 13 28.06 -28.00 40.18
N GLU A 14 29.11 -27.21 40.38
CA GLU A 14 29.66 -26.31 39.37
C GLU A 14 30.30 -27.06 38.20
N GLN A 15 31.09 -28.10 38.46
CA GLN A 15 31.67 -28.96 37.41
C GLN A 15 30.57 -29.70 36.63
N LYS A 16 29.51 -30.11 37.33
CA LYS A 16 28.36 -30.78 36.72
C LYS A 16 27.59 -29.84 35.79
N ALA A 17 27.24 -28.65 36.26
CA ALA A 17 26.53 -27.65 35.45
C ALA A 17 27.33 -27.19 34.21
N ASP A 18 28.65 -27.05 34.35
CA ASP A 18 29.55 -26.69 33.26
C ASP A 18 29.74 -27.84 32.27
N PHE A 19 29.77 -29.09 32.74
CA PHE A 19 29.74 -30.28 31.88
C PHE A 19 28.40 -30.46 31.15
N GLU A 20 27.27 -30.22 31.81
CA GLU A 20 25.94 -30.19 31.18
C GLU A 20 25.83 -29.08 30.12
N THR A 21 26.41 -27.90 30.39
CA THR A 21 26.51 -26.81 29.42
C THR A 21 27.37 -27.22 28.21
N TRP A 22 28.47 -27.92 28.42
CA TRP A 22 29.27 -28.48 27.33
C TRP A 22 28.49 -29.54 26.54
N LEU A 23 27.72 -30.41 27.20
CA LEU A 23 26.86 -31.41 26.56
C LEU A 23 25.72 -30.78 25.74
N SER A 24 25.17 -29.64 26.18
CA SER A 24 24.11 -28.92 25.46
C SER A 24 24.50 -28.56 24.02
N ARG A 25 25.80 -28.31 23.78
CA ARG A 25 26.38 -27.96 22.49
C ARG A 25 26.55 -29.16 21.55
N HIS A 26 26.40 -30.38 22.06
CA HIS A 26 26.50 -31.61 21.28
C HIS A 26 25.10 -32.10 20.88
N ARG A 27 24.91 -32.34 19.57
CA ARG A 27 23.62 -32.78 19.01
C ARG A 27 23.45 -34.31 18.97
N VAL A 28 24.55 -35.06 19.04
CA VAL A 28 24.56 -36.53 18.90
C VAL A 28 25.22 -37.16 20.11
N GLN A 29 24.45 -37.99 20.84
CA GLN A 29 24.87 -38.65 22.10
C GLN A 29 26.17 -39.44 21.94
N ARG A 30 26.31 -40.20 20.84
CA ARG A 30 27.52 -40.99 20.56
C ARG A 30 28.77 -40.11 20.42
N THR A 31 28.63 -38.93 19.83
CA THR A 31 29.74 -37.98 19.65
C THR A 31 30.08 -37.30 20.98
N ALA A 32 29.07 -37.00 21.80
CA ALA A 32 29.26 -36.48 23.16
C ALA A 32 30.02 -37.48 24.05
N LEU A 33 29.65 -38.77 24.02
CA LEU A 33 30.34 -39.84 24.77
C LEU A 33 31.82 -39.96 24.40
N LEU A 34 32.16 -39.85 23.11
CA LEU A 34 33.55 -39.92 22.64
C LEU A 34 34.41 -38.73 23.11
N GLY A 35 33.81 -37.55 23.26
CA GLY A 35 34.50 -36.33 23.69
C GLY A 35 34.49 -36.07 25.20
N ALA A 36 33.58 -36.71 25.94
CA ALA A 36 33.27 -36.37 27.33
C ALA A 36 34.49 -36.49 28.27
N HIS A 37 35.21 -37.61 28.21
CA HIS A 37 36.40 -37.79 29.03
C HIS A 37 37.53 -36.83 28.64
N GLY A 38 37.68 -36.54 27.34
CA GLY A 38 38.68 -35.60 26.85
C GLY A 38 38.42 -34.18 27.38
N PHE A 39 37.16 -33.75 27.41
CA PHE A 39 36.76 -32.46 27.98
C PHE A 39 37.03 -32.40 29.48
N LEU A 40 36.56 -33.38 30.25
CA LEU A 40 36.69 -33.41 31.71
C LEU A 40 38.18 -33.43 32.14
N GLN A 41 39.00 -34.21 31.43
CA GLN A 41 40.43 -34.28 31.67
C GLN A 41 41.16 -32.98 31.28
N ALA A 42 40.81 -32.38 30.15
CA ALA A 42 41.43 -31.13 29.70
C ALA A 42 41.07 -29.94 30.60
N LYS A 43 39.83 -29.90 31.11
CA LYS A 43 39.31 -28.76 31.87
C LYS A 43 39.63 -28.84 33.37
N TYR A 44 39.55 -30.02 33.97
CA TYR A 44 39.70 -30.20 35.42
C TYR A 44 40.93 -31.03 35.82
N GLY A 45 41.68 -31.58 34.87
CA GLY A 45 42.86 -32.40 35.16
C GLY A 45 42.56 -33.71 35.89
N GLN A 46 41.29 -34.15 35.89
CA GLN A 46 40.80 -35.32 36.62
C GLN A 46 40.20 -36.35 35.65
N SER A 47 40.30 -37.63 36.01
CA SER A 47 39.68 -38.73 35.28
C SER A 47 38.56 -39.33 36.13
N PHE A 48 37.36 -39.39 35.56
CA PHE A 48 36.16 -39.94 36.19
C PHE A 48 35.87 -41.35 35.66
N ALA A 49 35.07 -42.14 36.37
CA ALA A 49 34.71 -43.49 35.94
C ALA A 49 33.86 -43.46 34.66
N GLN A 50 34.09 -44.43 33.76
CA GLN A 50 33.52 -44.42 32.41
C GLN A 50 32.01 -44.64 32.39
N ASP A 51 31.52 -45.50 33.28
CA ASP A 51 30.12 -45.80 33.51
C ASP A 51 29.35 -44.57 34.05
N GLU A 52 29.97 -43.79 34.91
CA GLU A 52 29.34 -42.62 35.53
C GLU A 52 29.27 -41.43 34.53
N VAL A 53 30.32 -41.20 33.75
CA VAL A 53 30.29 -40.21 32.64
C VAL A 53 29.26 -40.60 31.59
N ALA A 54 29.17 -41.90 31.25
CA ALA A 54 28.16 -42.38 30.33
C ALA A 54 26.74 -42.16 30.86
N SER A 55 26.49 -42.47 32.15
CA SER A 55 25.20 -42.22 32.79
C SER A 55 24.78 -40.75 32.71
N LEU A 56 25.70 -39.81 32.94
CA LEU A 56 25.33 -38.38 32.89
C LEU A 56 25.01 -37.91 31.47
N VAL A 57 25.77 -38.39 30.48
CA VAL A 57 25.45 -38.14 29.07
C VAL A 57 24.09 -38.73 28.74
N ASP A 58 23.82 -39.96 29.17
CA ASP A 58 22.55 -40.63 28.95
C ASP A 58 21.39 -39.89 29.63
N ASP A 59 21.55 -39.41 30.86
CA ASP A 59 20.55 -38.65 31.60
C ASP A 59 20.22 -37.32 30.91
N VAL A 60 21.23 -36.58 30.44
CA VAL A 60 21.04 -35.30 29.72
C VAL A 60 20.33 -35.53 28.38
N PHE A 61 20.72 -36.57 27.64
CA PHE A 61 20.07 -36.88 26.37
C PHE A 61 18.67 -37.51 26.54
N ALA A 62 18.43 -38.26 27.61
CA ALA A 62 17.12 -38.77 27.98
C ALA A 62 16.18 -37.63 28.44
N ALA A 63 16.68 -36.67 29.21
CA ALA A 63 15.93 -35.46 29.59
C ALA A 63 15.59 -34.62 28.34
N ARG A 64 16.49 -34.50 27.36
CA ARG A 64 16.21 -33.85 26.07
C ARG A 64 15.17 -34.61 25.26
N ALA A 65 15.22 -35.95 25.25
CA ALA A 65 14.22 -36.77 24.57
C ALA A 65 12.84 -36.69 25.27
N ALA A 66 12.81 -36.58 26.59
CA ALA A 66 11.59 -36.40 27.38
C ALA A 66 10.99 -34.98 27.22
N ALA A 67 11.82 -33.94 27.11
CA ALA A 67 11.40 -32.58 26.76
C ALA A 67 10.99 -32.44 25.28
N ALA A 68 11.37 -33.40 24.43
CA ALA A 68 10.96 -33.50 23.03
C ALA A 68 9.79 -34.47 22.81
N ALA A 69 9.20 -35.03 23.89
CA ALA A 69 7.98 -35.81 23.78
C ALA A 69 6.80 -34.89 23.42
N PRO A 70 5.89 -35.32 22.52
CA PRO A 70 4.80 -34.48 22.06
C PRO A 70 3.81 -34.21 23.19
N GLU A 71 3.44 -32.94 23.38
CA GLU A 71 2.26 -32.56 24.16
C GLU A 71 1.01 -33.27 23.60
N PRO A 72 0.00 -33.56 24.45
CA PRO A 72 -1.25 -34.14 23.96
C PRO A 72 -1.91 -33.20 22.96
N GLU A 73 -2.38 -33.77 21.84
CA GLU A 73 -2.99 -33.05 20.72
C GLU A 73 -3.92 -31.91 21.19
N PRO A 74 -3.71 -30.67 20.75
CA PRO A 74 -4.75 -29.67 20.83
C PRO A 74 -5.92 -30.15 19.97
N ALA A 75 -7.12 -30.12 20.55
CA ALA A 75 -8.36 -30.47 19.89
C ALA A 75 -8.38 -29.91 18.47
N ALA A 76 -8.48 -30.83 17.49
CA ALA A 76 -8.52 -30.60 16.05
C ALA A 76 -8.75 -29.13 15.66
N ALA A 77 -7.66 -28.39 15.55
CA ALA A 77 -7.62 -27.22 14.69
C ALA A 77 -7.82 -27.77 13.28
N THR A 78 -8.97 -27.48 12.70
CA THR A 78 -9.28 -27.76 11.30
C THR A 78 -8.13 -27.26 10.46
N ALA A 79 -7.36 -28.18 9.89
CA ALA A 79 -6.36 -27.91 8.89
C ALA A 79 -7.08 -27.18 7.74
N ALA A 80 -6.92 -25.86 7.68
CA ALA A 80 -7.19 -25.10 6.48
C ALA A 80 -6.35 -25.75 5.38
N ALA A 81 -7.03 -26.21 4.32
CA ALA A 81 -6.48 -27.05 3.27
C ALA A 81 -5.07 -26.59 2.86
N ASP A 82 -4.05 -27.35 3.28
CA ASP A 82 -2.74 -27.29 2.63
C ASP A 82 -2.96 -27.68 1.17
N ASP A 83 -2.41 -26.89 0.24
CA ASP A 83 -2.42 -27.14 -1.21
C ASP A 83 -1.98 -28.59 -1.49
N VAL A 84 -2.93 -29.51 -1.67
CA VAL A 84 -2.68 -30.92 -2.03
C VAL A 84 -2.39 -30.97 -3.53
N GLY A 85 -1.26 -30.40 -3.95
CA GLY A 85 -0.83 -30.35 -5.35
C GLY A 85 0.53 -29.65 -5.50
N PRO A 86 1.19 -29.79 -6.67
CA PRO A 86 2.41 -29.04 -6.96
C PRO A 86 2.14 -27.53 -6.93
N LEU A 87 2.98 -26.76 -6.25
CA LEU A 87 2.84 -25.31 -6.11
C LEU A 87 2.67 -24.65 -7.48
N LYS A 88 1.61 -23.86 -7.62
CA LYS A 88 1.32 -23.03 -8.80
C LYS A 88 1.04 -21.61 -8.37
N ARG A 89 1.86 -20.67 -8.83
CA ARG A 89 1.78 -19.23 -8.58
C ARG A 89 2.16 -18.47 -9.86
N PRO A 90 1.73 -17.21 -10.07
CA PRO A 90 2.26 -16.39 -11.16
C PRO A 90 3.80 -16.40 -11.16
N GLY A 91 4.40 -16.69 -12.31
CA GLY A 91 5.87 -16.84 -12.43
C GLY A 91 6.43 -18.20 -11.97
N PHE A 92 5.60 -19.12 -11.47
CA PHE A 92 5.98 -20.51 -11.15
C PHE A 92 4.81 -21.48 -11.36
N GLY A 93 4.77 -22.12 -12.52
CA GLY A 93 3.69 -23.05 -12.90
C GLY A 93 2.40 -22.38 -13.41
N LEU A 94 2.32 -21.05 -13.34
CA LEU A 94 1.35 -20.19 -14.04
C LEU A 94 2.10 -19.08 -14.78
N PRO A 95 1.51 -18.49 -15.85
CA PRO A 95 2.07 -17.32 -16.52
C PRO A 95 2.34 -16.17 -15.55
N LEU A 96 3.38 -15.38 -15.80
CA LEU A 96 3.77 -14.24 -14.97
C LEU A 96 2.65 -13.22 -14.77
N GLY A 97 1.89 -12.92 -15.82
CA GLY A 97 0.74 -12.01 -15.80
C GLY A 97 -0.60 -12.69 -15.52
N PHE A 98 -0.61 -13.86 -14.88
CA PHE A 98 -1.85 -14.59 -14.61
C PHE A 98 -2.81 -13.78 -13.73
N LEU A 99 -4.05 -13.62 -14.21
CA LEU A 99 -5.16 -13.00 -13.47
C LEU A 99 -6.40 -13.90 -13.60
N PRO A 100 -7.10 -14.20 -12.49
CA PRO A 100 -8.43 -14.79 -12.56
C PRO A 100 -9.43 -13.90 -13.32
N ASP A 101 -10.61 -14.47 -13.65
CA ASP A 101 -11.73 -13.73 -14.20
C ASP A 101 -12.03 -12.47 -13.37
N TYR A 102 -12.38 -11.35 -14.01
CA TYR A 102 -12.58 -10.05 -13.36
C TYR A 102 -13.44 -10.09 -12.09
N GLY A 103 -14.57 -10.80 -12.10
CA GLY A 103 -15.46 -10.92 -10.92
C GLY A 103 -15.01 -11.92 -9.84
N LYS A 104 -13.78 -12.43 -9.92
CA LYS A 104 -13.20 -13.37 -8.94
C LYS A 104 -11.90 -12.85 -8.32
N ARG A 105 -11.52 -11.61 -8.60
CA ARG A 105 -10.29 -10.97 -8.13
C ARG A 105 -10.53 -9.51 -7.82
N PHE A 106 -9.56 -8.86 -7.21
CA PHE A 106 -9.59 -7.41 -7.11
C PHE A 106 -9.33 -6.76 -8.49
N PRO A 107 -10.01 -5.64 -8.82
CA PRO A 107 -9.72 -4.88 -10.03
C PRO A 107 -8.28 -4.33 -10.06
N VAL A 108 -7.76 -4.13 -11.25
CA VAL A 108 -6.41 -3.57 -11.47
C VAL A 108 -6.52 -2.22 -12.19
N LEU A 109 -5.85 -1.19 -11.66
CA LEU A 109 -5.85 0.15 -12.26
C LEU A 109 -5.30 0.16 -13.70
N MET A 110 -4.30 -0.68 -13.95
CA MET A 110 -3.55 -0.76 -15.20
C MET A 110 -3.92 -1.97 -16.06
N GLY A 111 -5.13 -2.51 -15.89
CA GLY A 111 -5.63 -3.60 -16.73
C GLY A 111 -5.86 -3.20 -18.20
N ASP A 112 -6.38 -4.11 -19.03
CA ASP A 112 -6.73 -3.78 -20.41
C ASP A 112 -7.72 -2.61 -20.42
N GLN A 113 -7.36 -1.53 -21.11
CA GLN A 113 -7.84 -0.15 -20.87
C GLN A 113 -9.35 0.06 -21.03
N ASN A 114 -10.09 -0.95 -21.48
CA ASN A 114 -11.54 -0.89 -21.66
C ASN A 114 -12.31 -1.94 -20.82
N GLN A 115 -11.64 -2.75 -19.98
CA GLN A 115 -12.28 -3.92 -19.35
C GLN A 115 -12.01 -4.16 -17.87
N ASP A 116 -10.90 -3.67 -17.29
CA ASP A 116 -10.63 -3.94 -15.88
C ASP A 116 -11.34 -2.92 -14.98
N TRP A 117 -10.76 -1.74 -14.77
CA TRP A 117 -11.37 -0.76 -13.87
C TRP A 117 -11.13 0.68 -14.31
N ALA A 118 -12.18 1.49 -14.21
CA ALA A 118 -12.11 2.93 -14.41
C ALA A 118 -12.91 3.65 -13.32
N ALA A 119 -12.32 4.73 -12.80
CA ALA A 119 -12.99 5.57 -11.83
C ALA A 119 -14.15 6.33 -12.50
N ALA A 120 -15.24 6.57 -11.78
CA ALA A 120 -16.27 7.50 -12.25
C ALA A 120 -15.64 8.89 -12.40
N THR A 121 -15.91 9.58 -13.51
CA THR A 121 -15.47 10.95 -13.69
C THR A 121 -16.21 11.86 -12.72
N VAL A 122 -15.50 12.46 -11.77
CA VAL A 122 -16.09 13.28 -10.71
C VAL A 122 -16.23 14.73 -11.16
N LEU A 123 -17.36 15.35 -10.81
CA LEU A 123 -17.61 16.76 -11.09
C LEU A 123 -16.76 17.64 -10.18
N ILE A 124 -16.42 18.84 -10.62
CA ILE A 124 -15.60 19.79 -9.82
C ILE A 124 -16.19 20.04 -8.43
N ARG A 125 -17.53 20.19 -8.35
CA ARG A 125 -18.26 20.33 -7.09
C ARG A 125 -18.16 19.10 -6.20
N GLU A 126 -18.21 17.90 -6.76
CA GLU A 126 -18.06 16.67 -5.95
C GLU A 126 -16.64 16.59 -5.36
N VAL A 127 -15.62 17.01 -6.09
CA VAL A 127 -14.26 17.07 -5.52
C VAL A 127 -14.15 18.11 -4.40
N CYS A 128 -14.80 19.26 -4.52
CA CYS A 128 -14.91 20.23 -3.42
C CYS A 128 -15.61 19.63 -2.20
N MET A 129 -16.68 18.85 -2.39
CA MET A 129 -17.35 18.14 -1.30
C MET A 129 -16.44 17.13 -0.61
N LEU A 130 -15.68 16.33 -1.38
CA LEU A 130 -14.69 15.39 -0.83
C LEU A 130 -13.63 16.11 0.00
N LYS A 131 -13.17 17.28 -0.45
CA LYS A 131 -12.26 18.14 0.33
C LYS A 131 -12.88 18.60 1.64
N VAL A 132 -14.13 19.09 1.65
CA VAL A 132 -14.79 19.50 2.90
C VAL A 132 -14.90 18.33 3.87
N ILE A 133 -15.26 17.13 3.38
CA ILE A 133 -15.31 15.93 4.20
C ILE A 133 -13.93 15.62 4.81
N GLU A 134 -12.87 15.66 4.03
CA GLU A 134 -11.50 15.44 4.51
C GLU A 134 -11.10 16.47 5.59
N ASP A 135 -11.33 17.76 5.33
CA ASP A 135 -10.95 18.85 6.24
C ASP A 135 -11.74 18.80 7.55
N LEU A 136 -13.04 18.55 7.49
CA LEU A 136 -13.89 18.45 8.69
C LEU A 136 -13.55 17.22 9.53
N THR A 137 -13.26 16.08 8.88
CA THR A 137 -12.87 14.84 9.58
C THR A 137 -11.42 14.88 10.11
N ASN A 138 -10.68 15.97 9.88
CA ASN A 138 -9.39 16.25 10.53
C ASN A 138 -9.52 17.10 11.79
N LYS A 139 -10.70 17.69 12.06
CA LYS A 139 -10.90 18.48 13.27
C LYS A 139 -10.96 17.55 14.50
N PRO A 140 -10.40 17.96 15.66
CA PRO A 140 -10.46 17.15 16.88
C PRO A 140 -11.90 16.86 17.29
N GLU A 141 -12.21 15.60 17.61
CA GLU A 141 -13.54 15.13 18.04
C GLU A 141 -14.67 15.46 17.03
N TRP A 142 -14.36 15.48 15.73
CA TRP A 142 -15.32 15.87 14.68
C TRP A 142 -16.63 15.08 14.75
N TRP A 143 -16.57 13.77 15.05
CA TRP A 143 -17.71 12.86 15.07
C TRP A 143 -18.72 13.19 16.19
N ARG A 144 -18.25 13.80 17.28
CA ARG A 144 -19.11 14.34 18.34
C ARG A 144 -19.62 15.72 17.97
N LYS A 145 -18.71 16.59 17.53
CA LYS A 145 -18.95 18.01 17.27
C LYS A 145 -19.89 18.28 16.10
N VAL A 146 -19.93 17.40 15.10
CA VAL A 146 -20.88 17.54 13.97
C VAL A 146 -22.34 17.47 14.41
N ARG A 147 -22.62 16.82 15.55
CA ARG A 147 -23.98 16.69 16.11
C ARG A 147 -24.46 17.94 16.82
N ASP A 148 -23.56 18.87 17.12
CA ASP A 148 -23.90 20.18 17.68
C ASP A 148 -24.32 21.12 16.53
N PRO A 149 -25.58 21.61 16.52
CA PRO A 149 -26.07 22.47 15.45
C PRO A 149 -25.30 23.78 15.29
N GLU A 150 -24.78 24.36 16.38
CA GLU A 150 -24.02 25.62 16.32
C GLU A 150 -22.64 25.40 15.70
N ILE A 151 -21.99 24.30 16.07
CA ILE A 151 -20.70 23.93 15.49
C ILE A 151 -20.86 23.57 14.01
N ALA A 152 -21.88 22.77 13.67
CA ALA A 152 -22.16 22.41 12.28
C ALA A 152 -22.47 23.66 11.44
N ALA A 153 -23.26 24.61 11.95
CA ALA A 153 -23.53 25.88 11.27
C ALA A 153 -22.25 26.70 11.03
N ARG A 154 -21.34 26.74 12.02
CA ARG A 154 -20.04 27.40 11.85
C ARG A 154 -19.19 26.72 10.77
N TRP A 155 -19.12 25.39 10.76
CA TRP A 155 -18.38 24.66 9.73
C TRP A 155 -18.95 24.86 8.32
N LYS A 156 -20.27 24.94 8.18
CA LYS A 156 -20.90 25.33 6.90
C LYS A 156 -20.47 26.72 6.47
N ALA A 157 -20.47 27.69 7.39
CA ALA A 157 -20.02 29.05 7.11
C ALA A 157 -18.53 29.11 6.72
N GLU A 158 -17.66 28.35 7.39
CA GLU A 158 -16.24 28.21 7.03
C GLU A 158 -16.09 27.65 5.60
N ALA A 159 -16.83 26.59 5.24
CA ALA A 159 -16.76 26.00 3.91
C ALA A 159 -17.27 26.96 2.80
N LEU A 160 -18.32 27.72 3.08
CA LEU A 160 -18.85 28.73 2.13
C LEU A 160 -17.93 29.93 1.95
N ALA A 161 -17.12 30.26 2.96
CA ALA A 161 -16.19 31.38 2.92
C ALA A 161 -14.81 31.03 2.36
N MET A 162 -14.55 29.75 2.07
CA MET A 162 -13.27 29.30 1.51
C MET A 162 -13.06 29.86 0.10
N ASP A 163 -11.82 30.23 -0.21
CA ASP A 163 -11.40 30.61 -1.56
C ASP A 163 -11.29 29.37 -2.46
N TRP A 164 -12.44 28.95 -3.00
CA TRP A 164 -12.55 27.78 -3.88
C TRP A 164 -11.77 27.92 -5.19
N PRO A 165 -11.78 29.07 -5.88
CA PRO A 165 -10.91 29.29 -7.04
C PRO A 165 -9.42 29.14 -6.74
N ALA A 166 -8.96 29.51 -5.53
CA ALA A 166 -7.57 29.27 -5.13
C ALA A 166 -7.28 27.80 -4.81
N TYR A 167 -8.29 27.00 -4.44
CA TYR A 167 -8.14 25.56 -4.31
C TYR A 167 -8.08 24.86 -5.66
N ARG A 168 -9.00 25.20 -6.57
CA ARG A 168 -9.08 24.67 -7.93
C ARG A 168 -9.69 25.71 -8.86
N GLU A 169 -9.12 25.83 -10.05
CA GLU A 169 -9.66 26.70 -11.09
C GLU A 169 -11.13 26.34 -11.38
N HIS A 170 -12.00 27.35 -11.47
CA HIS A 170 -13.45 27.22 -11.69
C HIS A 170 -14.26 26.57 -10.55
N ALA A 171 -13.64 26.19 -9.43
CA ALA A 171 -14.37 25.60 -8.32
C ALA A 171 -15.30 26.60 -7.62
N ASP A 172 -16.47 26.10 -7.23
CA ASP A 172 -17.42 26.77 -6.35
C ASP A 172 -17.93 25.81 -5.26
N PHE A 173 -18.68 26.38 -4.32
CA PHE A 173 -19.29 25.62 -3.24
C PHE A 173 -20.59 26.29 -2.79
N THR A 174 -21.69 25.54 -2.85
CA THR A 174 -23.04 26.07 -2.60
C THR A 174 -23.50 25.75 -1.17
N PRO A 175 -24.54 26.45 -0.66
CA PRO A 175 -25.19 26.07 0.60
C PRO A 175 -25.70 24.62 0.60
N ALA A 176 -26.23 24.14 -0.53
CA ALA A 176 -26.74 22.78 -0.64
C ALA A 176 -25.62 21.74 -0.53
N MET A 177 -24.44 22.02 -1.09
CA MET A 177 -23.24 21.18 -0.91
C MET A 177 -22.81 21.16 0.56
N ALA A 178 -22.82 22.30 1.24
CA ALA A 178 -22.49 22.38 2.67
C ALA A 178 -23.48 21.56 3.53
N ASP A 179 -24.78 21.65 3.23
CA ASP A 179 -25.81 20.88 3.90
C ASP A 179 -25.63 19.36 3.67
N ALA A 180 -25.36 18.96 2.42
CA ALA A 180 -25.11 17.57 2.05
C ALA A 180 -23.85 17.00 2.72
N CYS A 181 -22.75 17.76 2.78
CA CYS A 181 -21.54 17.35 3.48
C CYS A 181 -21.80 17.13 4.98
N ILE A 182 -22.56 18.01 5.64
CA ILE A 182 -22.89 17.83 7.06
C ILE A 182 -23.80 16.61 7.30
N ASP A 183 -24.80 16.37 6.45
CA ASP A 183 -25.62 15.15 6.53
C ASP A 183 -24.77 13.88 6.37
N GLU A 184 -23.84 13.87 5.41
CA GLU A 184 -22.93 12.75 5.19
C GLU A 184 -21.99 12.53 6.39
N ILE A 185 -21.42 13.60 6.94
CA ILE A 185 -20.53 13.52 8.10
C ILE A 185 -21.27 13.02 9.34
N LEU A 186 -22.56 13.33 9.51
CA LEU A 186 -23.38 12.77 10.60
C LEU A 186 -23.49 11.25 10.49
N LYS A 187 -23.77 10.71 9.29
CA LYS A 187 -23.82 9.26 9.03
C LYS A 187 -22.45 8.60 9.27
N LYS A 188 -21.40 9.26 8.77
CA LYS A 188 -20.01 8.83 8.96
C LYS A 188 -19.56 8.89 10.41
N ALA A 189 -20.12 9.79 11.24
CA ALA A 189 -19.84 9.85 12.67
C ALA A 189 -20.35 8.61 13.41
N ASP A 190 -21.53 8.10 13.04
CA ASP A 190 -22.07 6.84 13.59
C ASP A 190 -21.18 5.65 13.25
N LEU A 191 -20.69 5.58 11.99
CA LEU A 191 -19.74 4.58 11.54
C LEU A 191 -18.42 4.66 12.32
N TYR A 192 -17.85 5.86 12.42
CA TYR A 192 -16.56 6.08 13.08
C TYR A 192 -16.61 5.75 14.57
N GLU A 193 -17.70 6.09 15.26
CA GLU A 193 -17.86 5.80 16.69
C GLU A 193 -17.94 4.29 16.98
N GLN A 194 -18.51 3.51 16.08
CA GLN A 194 -18.69 2.06 16.26
C GLN A 194 -17.51 1.22 15.76
N THR A 195 -16.81 1.71 14.72
CA THR A 195 -15.80 0.91 14.01
C THR A 195 -14.39 1.52 14.09
N GLY A 196 -14.29 2.81 14.44
CA GLY A 196 -13.05 3.58 14.33
C GLY A 196 -12.65 3.93 12.90
N LEU A 197 -13.45 3.58 11.88
CA LEU A 197 -13.13 3.78 10.47
C LEU A 197 -13.92 4.93 9.86
N ILE A 198 -13.25 5.75 9.05
CA ILE A 198 -13.90 6.83 8.30
C ILE A 198 -13.44 6.81 6.84
N PRO A 199 -14.33 6.43 5.89
CA PRO A 199 -14.08 6.60 4.47
C PRO A 199 -14.06 8.08 4.08
N VAL A 200 -13.04 8.44 3.31
CA VAL A 200 -12.82 9.73 2.65
C VAL A 200 -12.42 9.46 1.20
N PHE A 201 -12.57 10.46 0.34
CA PHE A 201 -12.33 10.29 -1.11
C PHE A 201 -13.07 9.06 -1.68
N ASP A 202 -14.28 8.81 -1.15
CA ASP A 202 -15.09 7.63 -1.36
C ASP A 202 -16.11 7.85 -2.48
N TYR A 203 -15.92 7.15 -3.59
CA TYR A 203 -16.78 7.18 -4.77
C TYR A 203 -16.68 5.84 -5.50
N SER A 204 -15.82 5.69 -6.52
CA SER A 204 -15.57 4.42 -7.24
C SER A 204 -14.64 3.46 -6.51
N ALA A 205 -13.76 4.04 -5.69
CA ALA A 205 -12.95 3.39 -4.67
C ALA A 205 -13.03 4.28 -3.42
N CYS A 206 -12.39 3.89 -2.32
CA CYS A 206 -12.31 4.74 -1.13
C CYS A 206 -10.92 4.74 -0.52
N VAL A 207 -10.66 5.78 0.25
CA VAL A 207 -9.56 5.81 1.22
C VAL A 207 -10.18 5.81 2.61
N ILE A 208 -9.72 4.97 3.52
CA ILE A 208 -10.22 4.91 4.89
C ILE A 208 -9.12 5.42 5.81
N LYS A 209 -9.43 6.35 6.70
CA LYS A 209 -8.52 6.76 7.77
C LYS A 209 -9.08 6.38 9.15
N SER A 210 -8.21 6.28 10.13
CA SER A 210 -8.58 6.08 11.53
C SER A 210 -7.58 6.76 12.45
N ASP A 211 -8.08 7.45 13.48
CA ASP A 211 -7.27 7.94 14.60
C ASP A 211 -7.48 7.10 15.87
N MET A 212 -8.17 5.94 15.78
CA MET A 212 -8.47 5.04 16.91
C MET A 212 -7.73 3.70 16.86
N LEU A 213 -7.34 3.24 15.66
CA LEU A 213 -6.72 1.91 15.48
C LEU A 213 -5.27 1.81 15.96
N LEU A 214 -4.65 2.92 16.36
CA LEU A 214 -3.29 2.93 16.88
C LEU A 214 -3.26 3.36 18.36
N PRO A 215 -3.63 2.46 19.30
CA PRO A 215 -3.57 2.78 20.72
C PRO A 215 -2.12 3.03 21.15
N GLY A 216 -1.95 3.95 22.10
CA GLY A 216 -0.62 4.37 22.57
C GLY A 216 0.27 3.20 23.02
N THR A 217 -0.31 2.15 23.62
CA THR A 217 0.43 0.95 24.02
C THR A 217 1.03 0.19 22.83
N LEU A 218 0.25 -0.09 21.78
CA LEU A 218 0.73 -0.78 20.57
C LEU A 218 1.79 0.05 19.84
N ARG A 219 1.60 1.37 19.78
CA ARG A 219 2.57 2.30 19.22
C ARG A 219 3.89 2.26 19.99
N ASP A 220 3.84 2.33 21.31
CA ASP A 220 5.02 2.36 22.17
C ASP A 220 5.78 1.01 22.14
N GLU A 221 5.05 -0.10 22.05
CA GLU A 221 5.62 -1.43 21.81
C GLU A 221 6.35 -1.51 20.46
N LEU A 222 5.74 -1.02 19.37
CA LEU A 222 6.39 -0.95 18.07
C LEU A 222 7.66 -0.10 18.13
N MET A 223 7.57 1.12 18.69
CA MET A 223 8.73 2.00 18.84
C MET A 223 9.87 1.34 19.62
N ALA A 224 9.57 0.59 20.69
CA ALA A 224 10.59 -0.14 21.44
C ALA A 224 11.21 -1.28 20.63
N ALA A 225 10.38 -2.04 19.90
CA ALA A 225 10.82 -3.21 19.15
C ALA A 225 11.59 -2.88 17.85
N VAL A 226 11.41 -1.69 17.27
CA VAL A 226 12.18 -1.24 16.10
C VAL A 226 13.53 -0.61 16.44
N LYS A 227 13.78 -0.23 17.70
CA LYS A 227 15.07 0.37 18.13
C LYS A 227 16.31 -0.45 17.73
N PRO A 228 16.34 -1.78 17.86
CA PRO A 228 17.50 -2.56 17.43
C PRO A 228 17.79 -2.47 15.92
N LEU A 229 16.80 -2.13 15.10
CA LEU A 229 16.96 -1.88 13.66
C LEU A 229 17.36 -0.42 13.38
N GLU A 230 16.86 0.53 14.17
CA GLU A 230 17.08 1.96 13.99
C GLU A 230 18.42 2.46 14.59
N ASP A 231 18.74 2.01 15.80
CA ASP A 231 19.89 2.46 16.61
C ASP A 231 21.17 1.64 16.30
N VAL A 232 21.40 1.36 15.01
CA VAL A 232 22.63 0.72 14.54
C VAL A 232 23.75 1.75 14.31
N PRO A 233 25.04 1.34 14.33
CA PRO A 233 26.15 2.20 13.91
C PRO A 233 25.89 2.86 12.55
N GLU A 234 26.37 4.08 12.35
CA GLU A 234 26.07 4.89 11.15
C GLU A 234 26.48 4.19 9.84
N ASP A 235 27.59 3.46 9.84
CA ASP A 235 28.07 2.65 8.71
C ASP A 235 27.14 1.46 8.37
N LYS A 236 26.29 1.07 9.31
CA LYS A 236 25.29 -0.01 9.15
C LYS A 236 23.89 0.51 8.83
N LYS A 237 23.66 1.82 8.90
CA LYS A 237 22.36 2.39 8.53
C LYS A 237 22.10 2.21 7.04
N ASP A 238 20.91 1.74 6.72
CA ASP A 238 20.48 1.52 5.35
C ASP A 238 19.72 2.75 4.83
N TRP A 239 20.49 3.75 4.37
CA TRP A 239 19.93 4.94 3.77
C TRP A 239 19.43 4.65 2.35
N HIS A 240 18.18 5.01 2.09
CA HIS A 240 17.52 4.77 0.80
C HIS A 240 18.30 5.45 -0.34
N PRO A 241 18.54 4.76 -1.48
CA PRO A 241 19.25 5.32 -2.62
C PRO A 241 18.63 6.64 -3.11
N GLY A 242 19.46 7.65 -3.36
CA GLY A 242 19.01 8.94 -3.88
C GLY A 242 18.22 9.82 -2.89
N SER A 243 18.18 9.48 -1.59
CA SER A 243 17.44 10.25 -0.59
C SER A 243 18.24 11.36 0.10
N ASP A 244 19.53 11.52 -0.22
CA ASP A 244 20.50 12.37 0.51
C ASP A 244 20.56 12.10 2.02
N GLY A 245 20.37 10.83 2.43
CA GLY A 245 20.35 10.46 3.85
C GLY A 245 19.12 10.96 4.60
N LYS A 246 18.00 11.18 3.90
CA LYS A 246 16.72 11.57 4.51
C LYS A 246 15.81 10.40 4.78
N VAL A 247 15.91 9.30 4.03
CA VAL A 247 15.02 8.14 4.17
C VAL A 247 15.83 6.94 4.68
N LEU A 248 15.55 6.48 5.89
CA LEU A 248 16.16 5.32 6.52
C LEU A 248 15.22 4.12 6.38
N ASP A 249 15.70 3.08 5.70
CA ASP A 249 14.99 1.82 5.53
C ASP A 249 15.31 0.89 6.71
N LEU A 250 14.29 0.46 7.47
CA LEU A 250 14.48 -0.49 8.59
C LEU A 250 14.12 -1.92 8.17
N VAL A 251 13.01 -2.06 7.45
CA VAL A 251 12.60 -3.28 6.76
C VAL A 251 12.14 -2.85 5.39
N HIS A 252 12.88 -3.19 4.35
CA HIS A 252 12.53 -2.83 2.98
C HIS A 252 12.37 -4.07 2.09
N PRO A 253 11.24 -4.22 1.38
CA PRO A 253 10.95 -5.42 0.59
C PRO A 253 11.81 -5.55 -0.67
N SER A 254 12.46 -4.48 -1.13
CA SER A 254 13.43 -4.53 -2.24
C SER A 254 14.81 -5.07 -1.85
N LEU A 255 15.07 -5.35 -0.57
CA LEU A 255 16.26 -6.09 -0.15
C LEU A 255 15.92 -7.58 -0.14
N TRP A 256 16.81 -8.41 -0.71
CA TRP A 256 16.59 -9.84 -0.91
C TRP A 256 15.26 -10.20 -1.60
N PRO A 257 14.88 -9.53 -2.71
CA PRO A 257 13.68 -9.89 -3.46
C PRO A 257 13.84 -11.29 -4.07
N LEU A 258 12.75 -11.86 -4.59
CA LEU A 258 12.85 -12.99 -5.50
C LEU A 258 13.59 -12.54 -6.78
N LEU A 259 14.58 -13.32 -7.18
CA LEU A 259 15.33 -13.19 -8.43
C LEU A 259 14.98 -14.37 -9.34
N TYR A 260 14.20 -14.11 -10.38
CA TYR A 260 13.91 -15.15 -11.37
C TYR A 260 15.22 -15.64 -12.03
N GLY A 261 15.38 -16.95 -12.14
CA GLY A 261 16.61 -17.59 -12.63
C GLY A 261 17.72 -17.78 -11.59
N ARG A 262 17.52 -17.35 -10.33
CA ARG A 262 18.52 -17.51 -9.26
C ARG A 262 17.94 -17.97 -7.92
N SER A 263 16.88 -17.32 -7.45
CA SER A 263 16.27 -17.65 -6.15
C SER A 263 15.79 -19.09 -6.10
N ARG A 264 15.87 -19.69 -4.91
CA ARG A 264 15.45 -21.07 -4.67
C ARG A 264 13.99 -21.13 -4.22
N ILE A 265 13.28 -22.18 -4.60
CA ILE A 265 11.89 -22.44 -4.20
C ILE A 265 11.70 -23.90 -3.80
N LEU A 266 10.89 -24.14 -2.78
CA LEU A 266 10.41 -25.45 -2.38
C LEU A 266 8.98 -25.66 -2.93
N PRO A 267 8.82 -26.40 -4.05
CA PRO A 267 7.52 -26.56 -4.71
C PRO A 267 6.57 -27.55 -3.99
N ASP A 268 7.12 -28.38 -3.11
CA ASP A 268 6.43 -29.46 -2.41
C ASP A 268 6.31 -29.22 -0.90
N LYS A 269 6.81 -28.08 -0.40
CA LYS A 269 6.86 -27.76 1.03
C LYS A 269 6.51 -26.31 1.32
N ARG A 270 5.92 -26.10 2.49
CA ARG A 270 5.75 -24.80 3.12
C ARG A 270 6.73 -24.64 4.29
N ILE A 271 7.34 -23.48 4.35
CA ILE A 271 8.26 -23.02 5.38
C ILE A 271 7.49 -22.08 6.31
N ASN A 272 7.75 -22.18 7.62
CA ASN A 272 7.19 -21.28 8.61
C ASN A 272 8.29 -20.51 9.37
N VAL A 273 7.89 -19.56 10.22
CA VAL A 273 8.82 -18.73 11.03
C VAL A 273 9.79 -19.59 11.82
N SER A 274 9.33 -20.71 12.42
CA SER A 274 10.15 -21.53 13.32
C SER A 274 11.16 -22.44 12.60
N ASN A 275 10.94 -22.77 11.33
CA ASN A 275 11.78 -23.71 10.58
C ASN A 275 12.51 -23.11 9.37
N CYS A 276 12.28 -21.84 9.02
CA CYS A 276 12.83 -21.22 7.81
C CYS A 276 14.35 -21.24 7.70
N LEU A 277 15.06 -21.01 8.81
CA LEU A 277 16.52 -21.01 8.83
C LEU A 277 17.13 -22.38 8.50
N ASN A 278 16.38 -23.48 8.69
CA ASN A 278 16.84 -24.82 8.34
C ASN A 278 16.78 -25.11 6.83
N HIS A 279 16.15 -24.23 6.05
CA HIS A 279 15.90 -24.43 4.63
C HIS A 279 16.74 -23.50 3.74
N CYS A 280 17.57 -22.62 4.32
CA CYS A 280 18.45 -21.73 3.57
C CYS A 280 19.27 -22.52 2.52
N GLY A 281 19.15 -22.11 1.26
CA GLY A 281 19.85 -22.74 0.13
C GLY A 281 19.24 -24.03 -0.41
N LEU A 282 18.13 -24.52 0.15
CA LEU A 282 17.43 -25.69 -0.37
C LEU A 282 16.44 -25.30 -1.48
N GLY A 283 16.11 -26.26 -2.36
CA GLY A 283 15.08 -26.11 -3.38
C GLY A 283 15.61 -25.95 -4.79
N ASP A 284 14.67 -25.83 -5.72
CA ASP A 284 14.93 -25.67 -7.14
C ASP A 284 15.10 -24.20 -7.48
N VAL A 285 15.84 -23.89 -8.55
CA VAL A 285 15.93 -22.52 -9.05
C VAL A 285 14.59 -22.13 -9.68
N VAL A 286 14.03 -21.00 -9.28
CA VAL A 286 12.84 -20.44 -9.93
C VAL A 286 13.20 -20.12 -11.38
N PRO A 287 12.45 -20.61 -12.39
CA PRO A 287 12.76 -20.37 -13.79
C PRO A 287 12.64 -18.88 -14.13
N VAL A 288 13.38 -18.46 -15.16
CA VAL A 288 13.20 -17.13 -15.76
C VAL A 288 11.88 -17.14 -16.54
N PRO A 289 10.93 -16.21 -16.28
CA PRO A 289 9.73 -16.07 -17.08
C PRO A 289 10.07 -15.88 -18.56
N ASP A 290 9.27 -16.45 -19.47
CA ASP A 290 9.50 -16.22 -20.89
C ASP A 290 9.30 -14.73 -21.19
N SER A 291 10.25 -14.11 -21.90
CA SER A 291 10.15 -12.70 -22.31
C SER A 291 8.88 -12.36 -23.09
N THR A 292 8.24 -13.35 -23.73
CA THR A 292 6.94 -13.21 -24.38
C THR A 292 5.79 -13.03 -23.39
N GLU A 293 5.92 -13.49 -22.14
CA GLU A 293 4.95 -13.28 -21.05
C GLU A 293 4.93 -11.85 -20.53
N LEU A 294 6.01 -11.07 -20.76
CA LEU A 294 6.01 -9.63 -20.51
C LEU A 294 5.06 -8.88 -21.44
N SER A 295 4.67 -9.50 -22.56
CA SER A 295 3.60 -9.03 -23.43
C SER A 295 2.34 -9.85 -23.18
N LEU A 296 1.44 -9.36 -22.32
CA LEU A 296 0.08 -9.88 -22.27
C LEU A 296 -0.54 -9.75 -23.68
N GLN A 297 -0.90 -10.87 -24.30
CA GLN A 297 -1.59 -10.89 -25.60
C GLN A 297 -2.93 -10.18 -25.44
N ALA A 298 -3.02 -8.93 -25.91
CA ALA A 298 -4.30 -8.24 -26.00
C ALA A 298 -5.16 -8.88 -27.09
N SER A 299 -6.41 -9.15 -26.74
CA SER A 299 -7.47 -9.50 -27.69
C SER A 299 -7.61 -8.38 -28.72
N TYR A 300 -7.81 -8.74 -29.99
CA TYR A 300 -7.94 -7.84 -31.14
C TYR A 300 -8.89 -6.65 -30.89
N GLY A 301 -8.32 -5.47 -30.61
CA GLY A 301 -8.96 -4.16 -30.70
C GLY A 301 -8.29 -3.29 -31.77
N TRP A 302 -9.03 -2.33 -32.34
CA TRP A 302 -8.58 -1.44 -33.44
C TRP A 302 -7.42 -0.48 -33.09
N HIS A 303 -6.82 -0.61 -31.90
CA HIS A 303 -5.74 0.23 -31.39
C HIS A 303 -4.49 -0.56 -30.94
N GLY A 304 -4.05 -1.53 -31.74
CA GLY A 304 -2.69 -2.12 -31.63
C GLY A 304 -2.38 -2.89 -30.32
N ASN A 305 -1.24 -3.59 -30.31
CA ASN A 305 -0.74 -4.31 -29.13
C ASN A 305 -0.43 -3.31 -27.99
N ARG A 306 -1.32 -3.19 -27.00
CA ARG A 306 -1.12 -2.31 -25.84
C ARG A 306 -0.58 -3.09 -24.63
N GLN A 307 0.73 -3.35 -24.62
CA GLN A 307 1.46 -4.02 -23.54
C GLN A 307 1.12 -3.47 -22.13
N VAL A 308 0.90 -4.35 -21.16
CA VAL A 308 0.76 -3.98 -19.74
C VAL A 308 2.14 -3.64 -19.19
N PRO A 309 2.48 -2.35 -18.94
CA PRO A 309 3.87 -1.91 -18.75
C PRO A 309 4.37 -2.08 -17.31
N SER A 310 3.93 -3.11 -16.58
CA SER A 310 4.14 -3.21 -15.12
C SER A 310 4.47 -4.63 -14.64
N LEU A 311 4.97 -5.52 -15.49
CA LEU A 311 5.48 -6.84 -15.08
C LEU A 311 7.01 -6.82 -15.03
N SER A 312 7.59 -7.41 -14.00
CA SER A 312 9.03 -7.68 -13.93
C SER A 312 9.32 -9.17 -14.15
N ALA A 313 10.14 -9.48 -15.16
CA ALA A 313 10.69 -10.82 -15.36
C ALA A 313 11.98 -11.05 -14.56
N ARG A 314 12.41 -10.07 -13.76
CA ARG A 314 13.67 -10.12 -12.99
C ARG A 314 13.41 -10.21 -11.50
N PHE A 315 12.45 -9.44 -11.00
CA PHE A 315 12.23 -9.24 -9.58
C PHE A 315 10.77 -9.47 -9.17
N GLN A 316 10.58 -9.98 -7.96
CA GLN A 316 9.29 -9.97 -7.26
C GLN A 316 9.53 -9.73 -5.78
N TRP A 317 8.78 -8.82 -5.15
CA TRP A 317 8.73 -8.77 -3.70
C TRP A 317 8.16 -10.08 -3.11
N LEU A 318 8.69 -10.47 -1.95
CA LEU A 318 8.30 -11.67 -1.23
C LEU A 318 7.36 -11.30 -0.07
N PRO A 319 6.03 -11.52 -0.20
CA PRO A 319 5.13 -11.41 0.95
C PRO A 319 5.42 -12.50 1.98
N CYS A 320 5.04 -12.26 3.23
CA CYS A 320 4.82 -13.32 4.20
C CYS A 320 3.37 -13.79 4.18
N ASP A 321 3.16 -15.05 4.49
CA ASP A 321 1.85 -15.64 4.62
C ASP A 321 1.31 -15.39 6.03
N VAL A 322 0.05 -14.94 6.11
CA VAL A 322 -0.64 -14.66 7.37
C VAL A 322 -1.91 -15.50 7.43
N ARG A 323 -2.05 -16.33 8.46
CA ARG A 323 -3.28 -17.08 8.74
C ARG A 323 -4.30 -16.17 9.40
N ILE A 324 -5.56 -16.32 9.02
CA ILE A 324 -6.70 -15.66 9.65
C ILE A 324 -7.55 -16.76 10.28
N ASP A 325 -7.77 -16.68 11.59
CA ASP A 325 -8.65 -17.63 12.28
C ASP A 325 -10.13 -17.24 12.18
N ASP A 326 -11.02 -18.14 12.61
CA ASP A 326 -12.48 -17.93 12.57
C ASP A 326 -12.95 -16.70 13.39
N SER A 327 -12.12 -16.22 14.33
CA SER A 327 -12.38 -15.04 15.13
C SER A 327 -11.82 -13.74 14.53
N GLY A 328 -11.15 -13.82 13.37
CA GLY A 328 -10.54 -12.68 12.69
C GLY A 328 -9.16 -12.28 13.22
N ARG A 329 -8.48 -13.14 13.96
CA ARG A 329 -7.10 -12.89 14.44
C ARG A 329 -6.09 -13.26 13.37
N ALA A 330 -5.00 -12.50 13.31
CA ALA A 330 -3.95 -12.68 12.30
C ALA A 330 -2.71 -13.30 12.95
N ASN A 331 -2.15 -14.32 12.31
CA ASN A 331 -0.89 -14.95 12.75
C ASN A 331 0.06 -15.10 11.55
N ILE A 332 1.23 -14.50 11.65
CA ILE A 332 2.27 -14.58 10.62
C ILE A 332 2.86 -16.00 10.66
N ASP A 333 2.67 -16.72 9.56
CA ASP A 333 3.04 -18.13 9.46
C ASP A 333 4.43 -18.31 8.84
N SER A 334 4.77 -17.55 7.80
CA SER A 334 6.11 -17.55 7.19
C SER A 334 6.93 -16.31 7.57
N TYR A 335 8.25 -16.38 7.43
CA TYR A 335 9.13 -15.28 7.85
C TYR A 335 8.85 -13.99 7.04
N ILE A 336 9.05 -12.83 7.66
CA ILE A 336 8.99 -11.54 6.98
C ILE A 336 10.32 -11.33 6.27
N ASN A 337 10.28 -11.07 4.95
CA ASN A 337 11.50 -10.78 4.21
C ASN A 337 12.23 -9.57 4.82
N ASN A 338 13.54 -9.67 4.98
CA ASN A 338 14.37 -8.65 5.64
C ASN A 338 14.04 -8.41 7.13
N LEU A 339 13.49 -9.41 7.83
CA LEU A 339 13.33 -9.37 9.28
C LEU A 339 13.66 -10.73 9.93
N HIS A 340 14.82 -10.82 10.58
CA HIS A 340 15.33 -12.07 11.12
C HIS A 340 14.36 -12.69 12.15
N PRO A 341 13.92 -13.96 11.96
CA PRO A 341 12.84 -14.59 12.75
C PRO A 341 13.19 -14.85 14.23
N VAL A 342 14.48 -15.02 14.55
CA VAL A 342 14.97 -15.21 15.94
C VAL A 342 15.41 -13.88 16.58
N GLU A 343 16.32 -13.14 15.96
CA GLU A 343 16.85 -11.88 16.50
C GLU A 343 15.76 -10.82 16.73
N HIS A 344 14.75 -10.77 15.85
CA HIS A 344 13.63 -9.84 15.95
C HIS A 344 12.31 -10.56 16.23
N ALA A 345 12.35 -11.71 16.91
CA ALA A 345 11.15 -12.50 17.25
C ALA A 345 10.06 -11.67 17.95
N GLY A 346 10.45 -10.69 18.78
CA GLY A 346 9.52 -9.81 19.49
C GLY A 346 8.72 -8.86 18.57
N LEU A 347 9.18 -8.60 17.35
CA LEU A 347 8.50 -7.71 16.40
C LEU A 347 7.37 -8.42 15.65
N TYR A 348 7.43 -9.74 15.49
CA TYR A 348 6.42 -10.52 14.75
C TYR A 348 5.01 -10.41 15.39
N PRO A 349 4.82 -10.67 16.70
CA PRO A 349 3.50 -10.51 17.34
C PRO A 349 2.98 -9.07 17.35
N ILE A 350 3.87 -8.08 17.29
CA ILE A 350 3.49 -6.67 17.18
C ILE A 350 2.92 -6.43 15.78
N ILE A 351 3.62 -6.85 14.73
CA ILE A 351 3.16 -6.71 13.34
C ILE A 351 1.86 -7.47 13.11
N GLU A 352 1.69 -8.67 13.69
CA GLU A 352 0.41 -9.42 13.67
C GLU A 352 -0.76 -8.55 14.13
N ARG A 353 -0.59 -7.83 15.25
CA ARG A 353 -1.63 -6.92 15.78
C ARG A 353 -1.89 -5.75 14.84
N PHE A 354 -0.88 -5.22 14.13
CA PHE A 354 -1.11 -4.21 13.11
C PHE A 354 -1.87 -4.75 11.89
N VAL A 355 -1.58 -5.99 11.47
CA VAL A 355 -2.35 -6.68 10.44
C VAL A 355 -3.80 -6.85 10.91
N GLU A 356 -4.04 -7.28 12.15
CA GLU A 356 -5.38 -7.39 12.73
C GLU A 356 -6.15 -6.07 12.69
N GLN A 357 -5.50 -4.94 13.03
CA GLN A 357 -6.13 -3.62 12.93
C GLN A 357 -6.46 -3.24 11.48
N ALA A 358 -5.73 -3.75 10.49
CA ALA A 358 -5.95 -3.44 9.08
C ALA A 358 -7.07 -4.27 8.44
N LEU A 359 -7.35 -5.48 8.94
CA LEU A 359 -8.29 -6.44 8.32
C LEU A 359 -9.69 -5.84 8.03
N PRO A 360 -10.36 -5.14 8.97
CA PRO A 360 -11.69 -4.57 8.70
C PRO A 360 -11.67 -3.52 7.59
N ALA A 361 -10.66 -2.65 7.57
CA ALA A 361 -10.54 -1.60 6.55
C ALA A 361 -10.20 -2.20 5.17
N TRP A 362 -9.30 -3.19 5.13
CA TRP A 362 -8.97 -3.89 3.89
C TRP A 362 -10.15 -4.68 3.32
N ASP A 363 -10.94 -5.38 4.13
CA ASP A 363 -12.12 -6.10 3.63
C ASP A 363 -13.19 -5.15 3.06
N VAL A 364 -13.39 -3.97 3.67
CA VAL A 364 -14.26 -2.92 3.12
C VAL A 364 -13.71 -2.38 1.80
N ILE A 365 -12.41 -2.07 1.73
CA ILE A 365 -11.74 -1.61 0.50
C ILE A 365 -11.85 -2.66 -0.61
N TYR A 366 -11.64 -3.92 -0.28
CA TYR A 366 -11.68 -5.04 -1.22
C TYR A 366 -13.06 -5.18 -1.86
N ARG A 367 -14.14 -4.97 -1.09
CA ARG A 367 -15.53 -5.02 -1.56
C ARG A 367 -16.03 -3.71 -2.19
N TRP A 368 -15.34 -2.61 -1.98
CA TRP A 368 -15.81 -1.27 -2.36
C TRP A 368 -16.23 -1.13 -3.83
N PRO A 369 -15.43 -1.58 -4.82
CA PRO A 369 -15.77 -1.39 -6.22
C PRO A 369 -17.13 -1.99 -6.62
N GLU A 370 -17.58 -3.03 -5.93
CA GLU A 370 -18.82 -3.75 -6.20
C GLU A 370 -19.97 -3.34 -5.27
N GLU A 371 -19.71 -3.21 -3.97
CA GLU A 371 -20.75 -3.06 -2.94
C GLU A 371 -21.02 -1.61 -2.52
N PHE A 372 -20.00 -0.76 -2.54
CA PHE A 372 -20.05 0.56 -1.89
C PHE A 372 -19.87 1.74 -2.84
N ARG A 373 -19.75 1.47 -4.15
CA ARG A 373 -19.60 2.52 -5.15
C ARG A 373 -20.75 3.54 -5.06
N LEU A 374 -20.37 4.82 -4.99
CA LEU A 374 -21.31 5.94 -5.06
C LEU A 374 -20.78 7.05 -5.96
N GLN A 375 -21.68 7.93 -6.39
CA GLN A 375 -21.36 9.19 -7.04
C GLN A 375 -22.39 10.21 -6.58
N ARG A 376 -21.95 11.30 -5.94
CA ARG A 376 -22.83 12.28 -5.30
C ARG A 376 -23.52 13.14 -6.34
N LEU A 377 -22.77 13.57 -7.35
CA LEU A 377 -23.24 14.44 -8.41
C LEU A 377 -23.07 13.74 -9.76
N GLN A 378 -24.05 13.91 -10.64
CA GLN A 378 -24.03 13.36 -11.98
C GLN A 378 -24.64 14.35 -12.94
N THR A 379 -24.00 14.54 -14.09
CA THR A 379 -24.53 15.30 -15.21
C THR A 379 -24.42 14.50 -16.48
N LYS A 380 -25.31 14.79 -17.43
CA LYS A 380 -25.23 14.33 -18.81
C LYS A 380 -25.00 15.50 -19.77
N VAL A 381 -24.71 16.68 -19.25
CA VAL A 381 -24.50 17.89 -20.03
C VAL A 381 -23.23 18.56 -19.51
N ALA A 382 -22.34 18.94 -20.43
CA ALA A 382 -21.24 19.86 -20.16
C ALA A 382 -21.39 21.06 -21.09
N GLY A 383 -21.69 22.21 -20.52
CA GLY A 383 -21.94 23.41 -21.27
C GLY A 383 -22.44 24.55 -20.38
N PRO A 384 -22.55 25.76 -20.92
CA PRO A 384 -23.10 26.88 -20.20
C PRO A 384 -24.63 26.82 -20.12
N LYS A 385 -25.17 27.29 -18.99
CA LYS A 385 -26.58 27.62 -18.85
C LYS A 385 -26.86 29.05 -19.33
N CYS A 386 -27.36 29.19 -20.55
CA CYS A 386 -27.66 30.50 -21.14
C CYS A 386 -28.78 31.22 -20.37
N SER A 387 -28.46 32.37 -19.74
CA SER A 387 -29.44 33.26 -19.10
C SER A 387 -30.06 34.28 -20.07
N THR A 388 -29.53 34.40 -21.29
CA THR A 388 -29.93 35.37 -22.32
C THR A 388 -30.38 34.71 -23.63
N PRO A 389 -31.34 33.76 -23.61
CA PRO A 389 -31.71 32.97 -24.78
C PRO A 389 -32.29 33.82 -25.92
N ALA A 390 -32.90 34.97 -25.62
CA ALA A 390 -33.42 35.87 -26.64
C ALA A 390 -32.30 36.46 -27.52
N LEU A 391 -31.14 36.78 -26.93
CA LEU A 391 -29.98 37.34 -27.63
C LEU A 391 -29.20 36.25 -28.37
N CYS A 392 -29.04 35.08 -27.75
CA CYS A 392 -28.27 34.01 -28.38
C CYS A 392 -29.04 33.31 -29.51
N ARG A 393 -30.37 33.16 -29.40
CA ARG A 393 -31.18 32.58 -30.48
C ARG A 393 -31.18 33.42 -31.76
N SER A 394 -31.08 34.74 -31.67
CA SER A 394 -30.97 35.59 -32.88
C SER A 394 -29.67 35.35 -33.65
N CYS A 395 -28.65 34.82 -32.98
CA CYS A 395 -27.34 34.51 -33.55
C CYS A 395 -27.15 33.00 -33.80
N TYR A 396 -28.21 32.19 -33.64
CA TYR A 396 -28.23 30.72 -33.80
C TYR A 396 -27.35 29.91 -32.83
N GLU A 397 -26.53 30.54 -31.99
CA GLU A 397 -25.65 29.91 -31.01
C GLU A 397 -25.23 30.89 -29.90
N CYS A 398 -24.70 30.37 -28.78
CA CYS A 398 -24.20 31.20 -27.68
C CYS A 398 -22.73 31.56 -27.92
N ARG A 399 -22.44 32.85 -28.15
CA ARG A 399 -21.08 33.37 -28.36
C ARG A 399 -20.81 34.59 -27.49
N PRO A 400 -19.55 34.85 -27.10
CA PRO A 400 -19.18 36.10 -26.42
C PRO A 400 -19.60 37.36 -27.20
N SER A 401 -19.49 37.32 -28.52
CA SER A 401 -19.88 38.40 -29.44
C SER A 401 -21.39 38.68 -29.48
N ASN A 402 -22.23 37.83 -28.87
CA ASN A 402 -23.66 38.14 -28.69
C ASN A 402 -23.90 39.25 -27.65
N ARG A 403 -22.84 39.73 -26.95
CA ARG A 403 -22.95 40.85 -26.03
C ARG A 403 -23.54 42.07 -26.76
N PRO A 404 -24.61 42.69 -26.20
CA PRO A 404 -25.10 43.98 -26.69
C PRO A 404 -24.03 45.07 -26.61
N LEU A 405 -23.96 45.90 -27.66
CA LEU A 405 -23.01 47.01 -27.70
C LEU A 405 -23.40 48.12 -26.72
N ASN A 406 -22.39 48.74 -26.12
CA ASN A 406 -22.58 49.92 -25.27
C ASN A 406 -22.85 51.17 -26.11
N ASP A 407 -23.39 52.21 -25.49
CA ASP A 407 -23.61 53.50 -26.17
C ASP A 407 -22.27 54.08 -26.68
N GLY A 408 -22.22 54.42 -27.97
CA GLY A 408 -21.02 54.98 -28.62
C GLY A 408 -20.01 53.93 -29.10
N GLU A 409 -20.26 52.65 -28.87
CA GLU A 409 -19.43 51.55 -29.36
C GLU A 409 -19.66 51.36 -30.88
N ALA A 410 -18.58 51.18 -31.65
CA ALA A 410 -18.67 50.99 -33.11
C ALA A 410 -19.45 49.71 -33.46
N PRO A 411 -20.22 49.70 -34.57
CA PRO A 411 -20.87 48.49 -35.06
C PRO A 411 -19.89 47.33 -35.21
N ARG A 412 -20.33 46.10 -34.96
CA ARG A 412 -19.49 44.90 -35.16
C ARG A 412 -19.17 44.72 -36.64
N GLU A 413 -17.93 44.33 -36.93
CA GLU A 413 -17.53 43.90 -38.28
C GLU A 413 -17.75 42.39 -38.45
N ASP A 414 -18.04 41.94 -39.67
CA ASP A 414 -18.23 40.52 -39.95
C ASP A 414 -16.93 39.74 -39.68
N GLY A 415 -17.00 38.76 -38.78
CA GLY A 415 -15.85 37.95 -38.40
C GLY A 415 -14.82 38.64 -37.51
N GLU A 416 -15.16 39.80 -36.92
CA GLU A 416 -14.27 40.57 -36.01
C GLU A 416 -13.70 39.70 -34.89
N GLU A 417 -14.48 38.74 -34.38
CA GLU A 417 -14.08 37.81 -33.31
C GLU A 417 -12.97 36.82 -33.69
N TYR A 418 -12.71 36.64 -34.99
CA TYR A 418 -11.65 35.77 -35.49
C TYR A 418 -10.36 36.52 -35.85
N ASN A 419 -10.32 37.84 -35.59
CA ASN A 419 -9.12 38.63 -35.83
C ASN A 419 -8.02 38.30 -34.80
N ASP A 420 -6.77 38.30 -35.25
CA ASP A 420 -5.62 38.13 -34.37
C ASP A 420 -5.58 39.23 -33.30
N GLY A 421 -5.46 38.85 -32.03
CA GLY A 421 -5.52 39.75 -30.88
C GLY A 421 -6.92 40.21 -30.44
N TYR A 422 -8.01 39.65 -30.98
CA TYR A 422 -9.38 40.01 -30.56
C TYR A 422 -9.59 39.80 -29.05
N ASP A 423 -9.19 38.65 -28.52
CA ASP A 423 -9.37 38.29 -27.11
C ASP A 423 -8.66 39.26 -26.15
N GLU A 424 -7.54 39.84 -26.60
CA GLU A 424 -6.75 40.82 -25.84
C GLU A 424 -7.33 42.24 -25.95
N SER A 425 -8.14 42.51 -26.97
CA SER A 425 -8.76 43.83 -27.19
C SER A 425 -9.75 44.19 -26.10
N GLU A 426 -9.98 45.49 -25.90
CA GLU A 426 -10.98 45.96 -24.92
C GLU A 426 -12.37 45.37 -25.20
N ARG A 427 -12.75 45.25 -26.49
CA ARG A 427 -14.02 44.66 -26.89
C ARG A 427 -14.09 43.16 -26.58
N GLY A 428 -13.07 42.39 -26.94
CA GLY A 428 -13.01 40.95 -26.67
C GLY A 428 -13.07 40.66 -25.16
N GLN A 429 -12.37 41.45 -24.35
CA GLN A 429 -12.45 41.34 -22.89
C GLN A 429 -13.86 41.65 -22.35
N LEU A 430 -14.55 42.66 -22.89
CA LEU A 430 -15.93 42.98 -22.49
C LEU A 430 -16.91 41.87 -22.89
N ASP A 431 -16.78 41.35 -24.11
CA ASP A 431 -17.58 40.23 -24.63
C ASP A 431 -17.40 38.98 -23.76
N MET A 432 -16.16 38.61 -23.43
CA MET A 432 -15.87 37.47 -22.55
C MET A 432 -16.39 37.68 -21.13
N ARG A 433 -16.28 38.89 -20.57
CA ARG A 433 -16.87 39.21 -19.26
C ARG A 433 -18.39 39.06 -19.26
N TRP A 434 -19.07 39.56 -20.29
CA TRP A 434 -20.51 39.38 -20.44
C TRP A 434 -20.89 37.92 -20.60
N TYR A 435 -20.14 37.17 -21.41
CA TYR A 435 -20.37 35.75 -21.62
C TYR A 435 -20.27 34.99 -20.30
N ASN A 436 -19.15 35.12 -19.58
CA ASN A 436 -18.94 34.45 -18.29
C ASN A 436 -20.02 34.81 -17.26
N ALA A 437 -20.54 36.04 -17.28
CA ALA A 437 -21.62 36.47 -16.38
C ALA A 437 -23.00 35.93 -16.77
N THR A 438 -23.26 35.70 -18.06
CA THR A 438 -24.58 35.30 -18.58
C THR A 438 -24.68 33.82 -18.96
N HIS A 439 -23.55 33.12 -19.00
CA HIS A 439 -23.38 31.73 -19.41
C HIS A 439 -22.58 30.95 -18.34
N PRO A 440 -23.04 30.91 -17.08
CA PRO A 440 -22.39 30.10 -16.05
C PRO A 440 -22.44 28.61 -16.41
N PRO A 441 -21.47 27.79 -15.95
CA PRO A 441 -21.48 26.34 -16.17
C PRO A 441 -22.78 25.70 -15.65
N ASP A 442 -23.34 24.77 -16.43
CA ASP A 442 -24.50 23.96 -16.01
C ASP A 442 -24.04 22.77 -15.15
N VAL A 443 -23.55 23.05 -13.95
CA VAL A 443 -23.13 22.04 -12.99
C VAL A 443 -24.30 21.77 -12.03
N PRO A 444 -24.73 20.51 -11.84
CA PRO A 444 -25.77 20.18 -10.89
C PRO A 444 -25.35 20.53 -9.46
N ASP A 445 -26.33 20.86 -8.63
CA ASP A 445 -26.13 21.11 -7.20
C ASP A 445 -26.43 19.86 -6.37
N ALA A 446 -25.96 19.84 -5.13
CA ALA A 446 -26.24 18.75 -4.18
C ALA A 446 -27.71 18.77 -3.73
N CYS A 447 -28.28 17.60 -3.41
CA CYS A 447 -29.68 17.51 -2.98
C CYS A 447 -29.92 16.36 -1.99
N ILE A 448 -30.30 16.66 -0.74
CA ILE A 448 -30.44 15.68 0.36
C ILE A 448 -31.62 14.72 0.11
N GLU A 449 -31.49 13.46 0.57
CA GLU A 449 -32.49 12.39 0.38
C GLU A 449 -33.93 12.78 0.77
N ALA A 450 -34.11 13.59 1.83
CA ALA A 450 -35.41 14.03 2.31
C ALA A 450 -36.20 14.88 1.28
N GLU A 451 -35.49 15.58 0.39
CA GLU A 451 -36.08 16.41 -0.67
C GLU A 451 -36.38 15.61 -1.95
N GLN A 452 -35.87 14.38 -2.08
CA GLN A 452 -36.05 13.51 -3.25
C GLN A 452 -37.27 12.58 -3.18
N LYS A 453 -38.38 12.98 -2.54
CA LYS A 453 -39.66 12.27 -2.70
C LYS A 453 -40.20 12.49 -4.11
N SER A 454 -39.81 11.61 -5.03
CA SER A 454 -40.29 11.59 -6.42
C SER A 454 -41.81 11.47 -6.48
N ALA A 455 -42.45 12.36 -7.24
CA ALA A 455 -43.86 12.24 -7.65
C ALA A 455 -44.14 11.02 -8.55
N THR A 456 -43.11 10.27 -8.94
CA THR A 456 -43.21 9.06 -9.76
C THR A 456 -42.66 7.86 -8.98
N ASN A 457 -43.50 6.85 -8.75
CA ASN A 457 -43.32 5.64 -7.94
C ASN A 457 -42.18 4.68 -8.40
N LYS A 458 -41.08 5.17 -8.97
CA LYS A 458 -39.88 4.36 -9.27
C LYS A 458 -38.82 4.59 -8.19
N PRO A 459 -38.24 3.53 -7.60
CA PRO A 459 -37.12 3.68 -6.66
C PRO A 459 -35.92 4.26 -7.42
N ARG A 460 -35.51 5.49 -7.09
CA ARG A 460 -34.25 6.06 -7.57
C ARG A 460 -33.09 5.41 -6.79
N LYS A 461 -31.98 5.08 -7.48
CA LYS A 461 -30.74 4.61 -6.86
C LYS A 461 -30.32 5.59 -5.76
N LYS A 462 -30.00 5.09 -4.57
CA LYS A 462 -29.56 5.91 -3.42
C LYS A 462 -28.32 6.71 -3.84
N ARG A 463 -28.35 8.03 -3.67
CA ARG A 463 -27.31 8.97 -4.12
C ARG A 463 -26.30 9.35 -3.02
N PHE A 464 -26.37 8.72 -1.85
CA PHE A 464 -25.62 9.11 -0.67
C PHE A 464 -24.92 7.91 -0.01
N PHE A 465 -23.90 8.23 0.79
CA PHE A 465 -23.09 7.31 1.57
C PHE A 465 -23.95 6.27 2.30
N HIS A 466 -23.71 4.98 2.02
CA HIS A 466 -24.53 3.88 2.49
C HIS A 466 -23.75 2.77 3.23
N LEU A 467 -22.44 2.92 3.42
CA LEU A 467 -21.69 2.01 4.29
C LEU A 467 -22.15 2.21 5.74
N THR A 468 -22.57 1.13 6.39
CA THR A 468 -23.03 1.10 7.77
C THR A 468 -22.04 0.35 8.67
N PRO A 469 -22.12 0.49 10.01
CA PRO A 469 -21.31 -0.30 10.93
C PRO A 469 -21.43 -1.82 10.72
N ASP A 470 -22.62 -2.31 10.38
CA ASP A 470 -22.87 -3.74 10.16
C ASP A 470 -22.15 -4.29 8.92
N ASP A 471 -21.79 -3.43 7.98
CA ASP A 471 -21.01 -3.79 6.80
C ASP A 471 -19.52 -3.96 7.10
N VAL A 472 -19.03 -3.45 8.25
CA VAL A 472 -17.64 -3.59 8.68
C VAL A 472 -17.47 -4.90 9.43
N LYS A 473 -16.88 -5.88 8.76
CA LYS A 473 -16.66 -7.20 9.34
C LYS A 473 -15.62 -7.17 10.46
N THR A 474 -15.78 -8.11 11.40
CA THR A 474 -14.79 -8.42 12.44
C THR A 474 -14.14 -9.80 12.24
N SER A 475 -14.69 -10.62 11.35
CA SER A 475 -14.22 -11.96 10.97
C SER A 475 -14.77 -12.34 9.59
N GLY A 476 -14.36 -13.49 9.02
CA GLY A 476 -14.83 -13.91 7.69
C GLY A 476 -14.40 -12.96 6.57
N PHE A 477 -13.23 -12.36 6.72
CA PHE A 477 -12.64 -11.42 5.77
C PHE A 477 -12.39 -12.09 4.41
N PHE A 478 -12.49 -11.32 3.33
CA PHE A 478 -12.17 -11.77 1.97
C PHE A 478 -12.90 -13.06 1.57
N ALA A 479 -14.21 -13.10 1.81
CA ALA A 479 -15.07 -14.27 1.60
C ALA A 479 -14.63 -15.53 2.38
N GLY A 480 -14.03 -15.34 3.56
CA GLY A 480 -13.58 -16.43 4.44
C GLY A 480 -12.23 -17.01 4.04
N ALA A 481 -11.36 -16.22 3.42
CA ALA A 481 -10.01 -16.65 3.09
C ALA A 481 -9.25 -17.03 4.39
N PRO A 482 -8.78 -18.29 4.55
CA PRO A 482 -8.08 -18.71 5.77
C PRO A 482 -6.66 -18.15 5.85
N ARG A 483 -6.19 -17.55 4.76
CA ARG A 483 -4.82 -17.05 4.62
C ARG A 483 -4.78 -15.90 3.63
N ILE A 484 -3.98 -14.90 3.96
CA ILE A 484 -3.63 -13.78 3.08
C ILE A 484 -2.10 -13.67 2.98
N GLN A 485 -1.63 -12.81 2.09
CA GLN A 485 -0.22 -12.50 1.89
C GLN A 485 0.02 -11.01 2.13
N VAL A 486 1.01 -10.69 2.95
CA VAL A 486 1.32 -9.32 3.36
C VAL A 486 2.79 -9.03 3.14
N ILE A 487 3.09 -7.92 2.47
CA ILE A 487 4.45 -7.38 2.36
C ILE A 487 4.60 -6.31 3.45
N VAL A 488 5.69 -6.36 4.20
CA VAL A 488 5.96 -5.44 5.32
C VAL A 488 7.08 -4.48 4.93
N LYS A 489 6.88 -3.19 5.23
CA LYS A 489 7.89 -2.15 5.10
C LYS A 489 7.89 -1.23 6.33
N LEU A 490 9.08 -0.98 6.90
CA LEU A 490 9.31 0.02 7.93
C LEU A 490 10.32 1.03 7.38
N ALA A 491 9.92 2.29 7.36
CA ALA A 491 10.76 3.37 6.84
C ALA A 491 10.57 4.66 7.65
N ASN A 492 11.68 5.37 7.85
CA ASN A 492 11.72 6.63 8.57
C ASN A 492 12.20 7.73 7.64
N ILE A 493 11.55 8.89 7.68
CA ILE A 493 12.06 10.12 7.08
C ILE A 493 12.64 10.97 8.21
N HIS A 494 13.89 11.40 8.07
CA HIS A 494 14.59 12.29 8.98
C HIS A 494 14.90 13.60 8.28
N LEU A 495 14.62 14.71 8.97
CA LEU A 495 14.94 16.06 8.53
C LEU A 495 15.92 16.68 9.53
N THR A 496 17.06 17.15 9.03
CA THR A 496 18.11 17.78 9.84
C THR A 496 18.25 19.27 9.51
N PRO A 497 19.06 20.04 10.26
CA PRO A 497 19.43 21.39 9.85
C PRO A 497 20.01 21.50 8.45
N GLU A 498 20.80 20.52 8.03
CA GLU A 498 21.45 20.44 6.72
C GLU A 498 20.45 20.03 5.63
N TRP A 499 19.48 19.18 5.97
CA TRP A 499 18.44 18.68 5.08
C TRP A 499 17.04 18.95 5.63
N PRO A 500 16.57 20.21 5.58
CA PRO A 500 15.39 20.65 6.32
C PRO A 500 14.05 20.34 5.62
N THR A 501 14.08 19.89 4.37
CA THR A 501 12.91 19.64 3.53
C THR A 501 12.95 18.22 2.94
N TYR A 502 11.76 17.64 2.81
CA TYR A 502 11.50 16.48 1.97
C TYR A 502 10.68 16.95 0.76
N ASP A 503 11.21 16.72 -0.45
CA ASP A 503 10.65 17.30 -1.68
C ASP A 503 9.40 16.56 -2.19
N GLY A 504 8.98 15.51 -1.50
CA GLY A 504 7.86 14.65 -1.90
C GLY A 504 8.30 13.43 -2.69
N GLY A 505 7.34 12.55 -2.97
CA GLY A 505 7.51 11.37 -3.81
C GLY A 505 6.94 11.57 -5.22
N SER A 506 7.27 10.67 -6.13
CA SER A 506 6.64 10.58 -7.45
C SER A 506 5.25 9.95 -7.37
N TRP A 507 4.40 10.22 -8.37
CA TRP A 507 3.10 9.55 -8.51
C TRP A 507 3.29 8.07 -8.86
N HIS A 508 2.81 7.16 -8.02
CA HIS A 508 2.94 5.71 -8.21
C HIS A 508 1.69 4.95 -7.74
N VAL A 509 1.64 3.67 -8.11
CA VAL A 509 0.90 2.62 -7.41
C VAL A 509 1.91 1.72 -6.69
N GLU A 510 1.49 0.98 -5.68
CA GLU A 510 2.39 0.09 -4.95
C GLU A 510 2.76 -1.15 -5.76
N GLY A 511 4.06 -1.46 -5.78
CA GLY A 511 4.60 -2.66 -6.40
C GLY A 511 4.50 -2.73 -7.92
N GLN A 512 4.58 -3.95 -8.45
CA GLN A 512 4.38 -4.29 -9.86
C GLN A 512 3.22 -5.27 -10.00
N LEU A 513 2.70 -5.46 -11.21
CA LEU A 513 1.53 -6.30 -11.45
C LEU A 513 1.77 -7.77 -11.05
N ASN A 514 3.00 -8.29 -11.20
CA ASN A 514 3.36 -9.65 -10.79
C ASN A 514 3.37 -9.84 -9.26
N GLU A 515 3.21 -8.76 -8.49
CA GLU A 515 3.12 -8.79 -7.02
C GLU A 515 1.66 -8.75 -6.53
N HIS A 516 0.71 -8.46 -7.42
CA HIS A 516 -0.74 -8.47 -7.17
C HIS A 516 -1.17 -7.71 -5.91
N ILE A 517 -0.49 -6.59 -5.58
CA ILE A 517 -0.87 -5.74 -4.44
C ILE A 517 -2.21 -5.08 -4.74
N CYS A 518 -3.22 -5.34 -3.90
CA CYS A 518 -4.57 -4.82 -4.06
C CYS A 518 -4.89 -3.67 -3.08
N ALA A 519 -4.25 -3.62 -1.91
CA ALA A 519 -4.48 -2.57 -0.92
C ALA A 519 -3.26 -2.31 -0.04
N THR A 520 -3.21 -1.12 0.53
CA THR A 520 -2.13 -0.64 1.40
C THR A 520 -2.72 -0.20 2.73
N ALA A 521 -1.99 -0.47 3.82
CA ALA A 521 -2.21 0.12 5.14
C ALA A 521 -0.94 0.86 5.58
N LEU A 522 -1.08 2.13 5.97
CA LEU A 522 0.00 2.96 6.51
C LEU A 522 -0.33 3.35 7.95
N PHE A 523 0.57 3.05 8.87
CA PHE A 523 0.48 3.44 10.27
C PHE A 523 1.57 4.47 10.59
N TYR A 524 1.16 5.69 10.92
CA TYR A 524 2.04 6.80 11.25
C TYR A 524 2.36 6.75 12.74
N TYR A 525 3.30 5.88 13.12
CA TYR A 525 3.50 5.53 14.52
C TYR A 525 4.32 6.55 15.29
N ASP A 526 5.15 7.36 14.64
CA ASP A 526 5.94 8.39 15.30
C ASP A 526 6.26 9.51 14.31
N SER A 527 5.88 10.74 14.64
CA SER A 527 6.19 11.92 13.83
C SER A 527 6.32 13.12 14.75
N ASP A 528 7.46 13.82 14.66
CA ASP A 528 7.79 14.98 15.50
C ASP A 528 8.43 16.09 14.65
N ASN A 529 8.13 17.33 15.01
CA ASN A 529 8.76 18.53 14.46
C ASN A 529 8.74 18.64 12.91
N ILE A 530 7.62 18.28 12.27
CA ILE A 530 7.39 18.47 10.84
C ILE A 530 6.15 19.34 10.60
N THR A 531 6.11 20.03 9.47
CA THR A 531 4.87 20.63 8.94
C THR A 531 3.90 19.53 8.51
N ASP A 532 2.66 19.90 8.18
CA ASP A 532 1.66 18.98 7.63
C ASP A 532 2.25 18.13 6.50
N SER A 533 2.22 16.81 6.69
CA SER A 533 2.53 15.82 5.67
C SER A 533 1.22 15.28 5.10
N ARG A 534 1.14 15.10 3.79
CA ARG A 534 -0.08 14.69 3.09
C ARG A 534 0.20 13.61 2.06
N LEU A 535 -0.76 12.71 1.87
CA LEU A 535 -0.76 11.73 0.78
C LEU A 535 -1.73 12.21 -0.31
N GLY A 536 -1.19 12.68 -1.43
CA GLY A 536 -1.97 13.08 -2.61
C GLY A 536 -2.51 11.86 -3.34
N LEU A 537 -3.70 11.99 -3.94
CA LEU A 537 -4.46 10.92 -4.59
C LEU A 537 -5.01 11.41 -5.94
N ARG A 538 -4.82 10.60 -6.98
CA ARG A 538 -5.41 10.82 -8.30
C ARG A 538 -5.85 9.53 -8.97
N THR A 539 -6.78 9.62 -9.91
CA THR A 539 -7.33 8.48 -10.66
C THR A 539 -7.61 8.86 -12.11
N PRO A 540 -7.50 7.92 -13.06
CA PRO A 540 -7.95 8.14 -14.44
C PRO A 540 -9.49 8.18 -14.48
N ALA A 541 -10.03 9.22 -15.10
CA ALA A 541 -11.45 9.35 -15.42
C ALA A 541 -11.87 8.28 -16.44
N ASN A 542 -13.15 7.89 -16.41
CA ASN A 542 -13.73 7.01 -17.42
C ASN A 542 -14.02 7.78 -18.71
N ALA A 543 -13.01 7.89 -19.57
CA ALA A 543 -13.08 8.64 -20.82
C ALA A 543 -14.17 8.13 -21.77
N GLU A 544 -14.23 6.81 -21.97
CA GLU A 544 -15.20 6.16 -22.86
C GLU A 544 -16.63 6.29 -22.33
N GLY A 545 -16.83 6.07 -21.03
CA GLY A 545 -18.13 6.25 -20.40
C GLY A 545 -18.62 7.69 -20.48
N LEU A 546 -17.71 8.67 -20.35
CA LEU A 546 -18.06 10.07 -20.45
C LEU A 546 -18.37 10.47 -21.90
N SER A 547 -17.58 10.04 -22.88
CA SER A 547 -17.78 10.40 -24.29
C SER A 547 -19.08 9.89 -24.88
N ILE A 548 -19.57 8.73 -24.42
CA ILE A 548 -20.82 8.14 -24.91
C ILE A 548 -22.05 8.84 -24.31
N GLU A 549 -22.00 9.29 -23.06
CA GLU A 549 -23.18 9.76 -22.33
C GLU A 549 -23.29 11.28 -22.18
N LEU A 550 -22.22 12.03 -22.43
CA LEU A 550 -22.17 13.48 -22.23
C LEU A 550 -22.67 14.22 -23.48
N ASP A 551 -23.64 15.11 -23.28
CA ASP A 551 -24.09 16.12 -24.24
C ASP A 551 -23.20 17.36 -24.08
N TYR A 552 -22.44 17.70 -25.12
CA TYR A 552 -21.50 18.83 -25.12
C TYR A 552 -21.41 19.42 -26.53
N ALA A 553 -21.06 20.71 -26.61
CA ALA A 553 -20.83 21.35 -27.90
C ALA A 553 -19.48 20.90 -28.48
N GLN A 554 -19.42 20.69 -29.79
CA GLN A 554 -18.17 20.29 -30.46
C GLN A 554 -17.04 21.27 -30.13
N ASN A 555 -15.87 20.74 -29.76
CA ASN A 555 -14.68 21.49 -29.33
C ASN A 555 -14.85 22.32 -28.03
N ASP A 556 -15.94 22.15 -27.27
CA ASP A 556 -16.13 22.84 -25.99
C ASP A 556 -15.43 22.13 -24.82
N TRP A 557 -14.12 21.93 -24.98
CA TRP A 557 -13.27 21.33 -23.94
C TRP A 557 -13.31 22.15 -22.64
N ARG A 558 -13.37 23.48 -22.78
CA ARG A 558 -13.48 24.41 -21.65
C ARG A 558 -14.69 24.08 -20.77
N SER A 559 -15.87 23.82 -21.33
CA SER A 559 -17.02 23.47 -20.49
C SER A 559 -16.86 22.10 -19.83
N ILE A 560 -16.17 21.16 -20.46
CA ILE A 560 -15.88 19.84 -19.88
C ILE A 560 -14.93 19.99 -18.69
N ALA A 561 -13.79 20.67 -18.86
CA ALA A 561 -12.82 20.93 -17.80
C ALA A 561 -13.37 21.81 -16.65
N ARG A 562 -14.32 22.70 -16.93
CA ARG A 562 -15.05 23.46 -15.90
C ARG A 562 -16.10 22.63 -15.15
N THR A 563 -16.62 21.57 -15.77
CA THR A 563 -17.67 20.73 -15.20
C THR A 563 -17.08 19.58 -14.39
N PHE A 564 -16.04 18.96 -14.92
CA PHE A 564 -15.30 17.84 -14.34
C PHE A 564 -13.95 18.37 -13.90
N ALA A 565 -13.48 17.99 -12.71
CA ALA A 565 -12.18 18.46 -12.20
C ALA A 565 -11.00 17.92 -13.04
N LEU A 566 -10.82 18.46 -14.23
CA LEU A 566 -9.82 18.15 -15.24
C LEU A 566 -9.03 19.42 -15.54
N GLU A 567 -7.87 19.27 -16.16
CA GLU A 567 -7.05 20.41 -16.58
C GLU A 567 -7.63 21.06 -17.85
N ASP A 568 -7.51 22.39 -17.96
CA ASP A 568 -8.14 23.21 -19.01
C ASP A 568 -7.50 23.02 -20.40
N ASP A 569 -6.40 22.26 -20.53
CA ASP A 569 -5.71 22.07 -21.80
C ASP A 569 -6.31 20.90 -22.62
N ALA A 570 -6.50 21.14 -23.92
CA ALA A 570 -7.25 20.30 -24.86
C ALA A 570 -6.60 18.93 -25.16
N GLU A 571 -5.42 18.66 -24.60
CA GLU A 571 -4.64 17.44 -24.78
C GLU A 571 -4.22 16.79 -23.43
N SER A 572 -4.70 17.34 -22.30
CA SER A 572 -4.05 17.27 -20.97
C SER A 572 -3.87 15.86 -20.47
N SER A 573 -4.98 15.20 -20.11
CA SER A 573 -5.03 13.87 -19.52
C SER A 573 -6.47 13.59 -19.07
N THR A 574 -6.79 12.32 -18.87
CA THR A 574 -8.00 11.90 -18.12
C THR A 574 -7.77 11.84 -16.62
N LEU A 575 -6.55 12.11 -16.13
CA LEU A 575 -6.23 12.06 -14.71
C LEU A 575 -6.93 13.18 -13.94
N GLN A 576 -7.65 12.79 -12.89
CA GLN A 576 -8.24 13.70 -11.94
C GLN A 576 -7.48 13.64 -10.63
N ASP A 577 -6.86 14.75 -10.23
CA ASP A 577 -6.41 14.93 -8.86
C ASP A 577 -7.66 14.95 -7.96
N VAL A 578 -7.84 13.94 -7.12
CA VAL A 578 -9.05 13.79 -6.29
C VAL A 578 -8.89 14.52 -4.95
N GLY A 579 -7.67 14.61 -4.43
CA GLY A 579 -7.37 15.34 -3.21
C GLY A 579 -6.16 14.79 -2.47
N ALA A 580 -6.05 15.09 -1.18
CA ALA A 580 -4.97 14.59 -0.35
C ALA A 580 -5.41 14.38 1.10
N VAL A 581 -5.01 13.27 1.71
CA VAL A 581 -5.27 12.97 3.12
C VAL A 581 -4.17 13.60 3.99
N LEU A 582 -4.54 14.22 5.11
CA LEU A 582 -3.58 14.65 6.13
C LEU A 582 -3.01 13.45 6.87
N THR A 583 -1.69 13.37 7.00
CA THR A 583 -1.01 12.21 7.58
C THR A 583 -0.25 12.60 8.85
N GLN A 584 -0.94 12.44 9.98
CA GLN A 584 -0.50 12.89 11.30
C GLN A 584 -0.10 11.70 12.21
N PRO A 585 0.70 11.92 13.26
CA PRO A 585 1.05 10.85 14.20
C PRO A 585 -0.20 10.23 14.84
N GLY A 586 -0.20 8.91 14.99
CA GLY A 586 -1.34 8.15 15.52
C GLY A 586 -2.40 7.78 14.48
N ARG A 587 -2.28 8.27 13.24
CA ARG A 587 -3.23 7.94 12.17
C ARG A 587 -2.88 6.64 11.46
N ALA A 588 -3.89 5.82 11.22
CA ALA A 588 -3.87 4.74 10.26
C ALA A 588 -4.58 5.17 8.97
N LEU A 589 -4.05 4.77 7.82
CA LEU A 589 -4.57 5.08 6.49
C LEU A 589 -4.60 3.83 5.63
N PHE A 590 -5.73 3.58 4.96
CA PHE A 590 -5.96 2.40 4.13
C PHE A 590 -6.48 2.84 2.78
N PHE A 591 -5.93 2.30 1.69
CA PHE A 591 -6.38 2.62 0.34
C PHE A 591 -6.10 1.46 -0.62
N PRO A 592 -6.94 1.27 -1.65
CA PRO A 592 -6.68 0.29 -2.68
C PRO A 592 -5.57 0.74 -3.62
N ASN A 593 -4.94 -0.21 -4.30
CA ASN A 593 -3.99 0.02 -5.38
C ASN A 593 -4.68 0.48 -6.69
N LEU A 594 -5.75 1.26 -6.56
CA LEU A 594 -6.56 1.88 -7.62
C LEU A 594 -6.37 3.40 -7.68
N PHE A 595 -5.69 3.97 -6.70
CA PHE A 595 -5.27 5.37 -6.70
C PHE A 595 -3.80 5.42 -7.09
N GLN A 596 -3.44 6.34 -8.00
CA GLN A 596 -2.07 6.83 -7.98
C GLN A 596 -1.92 7.74 -6.77
N HIS A 597 -0.87 7.55 -6.00
CA HIS A 597 -0.58 8.34 -4.82
C HIS A 597 0.84 8.90 -4.82
N ARG A 598 1.03 9.96 -4.04
CA ARG A 598 2.35 10.53 -3.75
C ARG A 598 2.38 11.14 -2.36
N VAL A 599 3.53 11.04 -1.69
CA VAL A 599 3.79 11.84 -0.49
C VAL A 599 4.07 13.28 -0.96
N GLN A 600 3.32 14.25 -0.43
CA GLN A 600 3.54 15.66 -0.74
C GLN A 600 4.77 16.22 0.01
N PRO A 601 5.37 17.32 -0.48
CA PRO A 601 6.50 17.95 0.20
C PRO A 601 6.14 18.39 1.63
N PHE A 602 7.10 18.31 2.54
CA PHE A 602 6.99 18.85 3.89
C PHE A 602 8.37 19.25 4.44
N SER A 603 8.39 20.08 5.48
CA SER A 603 9.62 20.59 6.07
C SER A 603 9.60 20.47 7.59
N ARG A 604 10.71 20.84 8.25
CA ARG A 604 10.73 21.00 9.70
C ARG A 604 9.81 22.14 10.14
N ALA A 605 9.12 21.97 11.26
CA ALA A 605 8.27 23.00 11.85
C ALA A 605 9.07 24.01 12.69
N ASP A 606 9.99 23.51 13.52
CA ASP A 606 10.99 24.26 14.28
C ASP A 606 12.38 23.99 13.70
N ALA A 607 12.99 25.03 13.14
CA ALA A 607 14.31 24.96 12.52
C ALA A 607 15.45 24.63 13.50
N SER A 608 15.25 24.76 14.81
CA SER A 608 16.26 24.52 15.85
C SER A 608 16.44 23.05 16.23
N ARG A 609 15.47 22.18 15.88
CA ARG A 609 15.48 20.75 16.17
C ARG A 609 15.43 19.91 14.89
N PRO A 610 15.92 18.66 14.93
CA PRO A 610 15.59 17.69 13.89
C PRO A 610 14.10 17.37 13.92
N GLY A 611 13.57 16.84 12.83
CA GLY A 611 12.21 16.32 12.74
C GLY A 611 12.18 14.96 12.06
N HIS A 612 11.10 14.21 12.25
CA HIS A 612 10.96 12.90 11.62
C HIS A 612 9.51 12.52 11.34
N ARG A 613 9.36 11.56 10.43
CA ARG A 613 8.11 10.87 10.11
C ARG A 613 8.41 9.39 9.93
N LYS A 614 7.87 8.54 10.79
CA LYS A 614 8.08 7.10 10.80
C LYS A 614 6.79 6.36 10.49
N ILE A 615 6.88 5.37 9.61
CA ILE A 615 5.72 4.60 9.15
C ILE A 615 5.98 3.09 9.17
N LEU A 616 4.94 2.34 9.54
CA LEU A 616 4.79 0.93 9.18
C LEU A 616 3.82 0.86 8.00
N ALA A 617 4.27 0.33 6.88
CA ALA A 617 3.47 0.07 5.70
C ALA A 617 3.26 -1.45 5.55
N LEU A 618 2.01 -1.85 5.34
CA LEU A 618 1.61 -3.21 5.03
C LEU A 618 0.92 -3.19 3.66
N PHE A 619 1.32 -4.09 2.76
CA PHE A 619 0.72 -4.23 1.45
C PHE A 619 0.04 -5.58 1.35
N LEU A 620 -1.28 -5.56 1.17
CA LEU A 620 -2.09 -6.75 0.97
C LEU A 620 -1.95 -7.19 -0.49
N VAL A 621 -1.47 -8.42 -0.68
CA VAL A 621 -1.56 -9.11 -1.96
C VAL A 621 -2.96 -9.68 -2.10
N ASP A 622 -3.53 -9.59 -3.30
CA ASP A 622 -4.88 -10.05 -3.62
C ASP A 622 -5.08 -11.50 -3.13
N PRO A 623 -5.97 -11.74 -2.14
CA PRO A 623 -6.26 -13.09 -1.64
C PRO A 623 -6.74 -14.05 -2.73
N ALA A 624 -7.29 -13.55 -3.84
CA ALA A 624 -7.68 -14.37 -4.98
C ALA A 624 -6.51 -14.77 -5.91
N VAL A 625 -5.36 -14.09 -5.80
CA VAL A 625 -4.18 -14.30 -6.64
C VAL A 625 -2.91 -14.37 -5.80
N PRO A 626 -2.74 -15.43 -4.98
CA PRO A 626 -1.52 -15.58 -4.19
C PRO A 626 -0.30 -15.70 -5.10
N VAL A 627 0.79 -15.03 -4.71
CA VAL A 627 2.08 -15.02 -5.41
C VAL A 627 3.11 -15.89 -4.69
N ILE A 628 4.31 -16.03 -5.28
CA ILE A 628 5.44 -16.72 -4.63
C ILE A 628 5.80 -15.96 -3.34
N SER A 629 5.85 -16.64 -2.20
CA SER A 629 6.07 -16.01 -0.89
C SER A 629 7.22 -16.64 -0.12
N THR A 630 7.53 -16.05 1.04
CA THR A 630 8.50 -16.61 2.00
C THR A 630 8.06 -17.96 2.60
N ALA A 631 6.82 -18.41 2.35
CA ALA A 631 6.40 -19.76 2.67
C ALA A 631 7.00 -20.81 1.71
N ASN A 632 7.48 -20.40 0.53
CA ASN A 632 8.05 -21.33 -0.46
C ASN A 632 9.50 -21.00 -0.82
N VAL A 633 9.91 -19.75 -0.63
CA VAL A 633 11.29 -19.29 -0.86
C VAL A 633 12.02 -19.31 0.48
N PRO A 634 13.09 -20.10 0.64
CA PRO A 634 13.90 -20.03 1.85
C PRO A 634 14.64 -18.70 1.99
N PRO A 635 15.09 -18.33 3.20
CA PRO A 635 15.87 -17.12 3.38
C PRO A 635 17.11 -17.09 2.49
N GLN A 636 17.34 -15.92 1.91
CA GLN A 636 18.40 -15.67 0.92
C GLN A 636 19.58 -14.90 1.56
N GLN A 637 19.39 -14.38 2.77
CA GLN A 637 20.36 -13.58 3.50
C GLN A 637 21.57 -14.44 3.88
N ARG A 638 22.77 -14.10 3.37
CA ARG A 638 23.98 -14.85 3.70
C ARG A 638 24.26 -14.90 5.20
N HIS A 639 24.04 -13.79 5.90
CA HIS A 639 24.25 -13.70 7.35
C HIS A 639 23.24 -14.51 8.18
N TRP A 640 22.15 -15.02 7.58
CA TRP A 640 21.21 -15.95 8.25
C TRP A 640 21.59 -17.42 8.02
N TRP A 641 22.51 -17.68 7.07
CA TRP A 641 22.87 -19.02 6.67
C TRP A 641 24.01 -19.57 7.54
N ALA A 642 23.68 -20.58 8.36
CA ALA A 642 24.66 -21.26 9.21
C ALA A 642 25.73 -22.08 8.46
N GLY A 643 25.67 -22.13 7.13
CA GLY A 643 26.60 -22.91 6.31
C GLY A 643 28.02 -22.35 6.28
N ASP A 644 28.22 -21.03 6.47
CA ASP A 644 29.56 -20.46 6.59
C ASP A 644 30.32 -21.11 7.76
N GLU A 645 29.72 -21.18 8.95
CA GLU A 645 30.30 -21.88 10.10
C GLU A 645 30.50 -23.38 9.83
N HIS A 646 29.55 -24.04 9.14
CA HIS A 646 29.64 -25.47 8.85
C HIS A 646 30.78 -25.81 7.87
N VAL A 647 30.99 -24.97 6.86
CA VAL A 647 32.07 -25.12 5.87
C VAL A 647 33.42 -24.77 6.51
N LEU A 648 33.50 -23.71 7.31
CA LEU A 648 34.72 -23.32 8.02
C LEU A 648 35.12 -24.32 9.11
N SER A 649 34.14 -24.98 9.74
CA SER A 649 34.37 -26.07 10.72
C SER A 649 34.54 -27.45 10.08
N SER A 650 34.45 -27.55 8.75
CA SER A 650 34.69 -28.79 8.02
C SER A 650 36.18 -29.16 8.03
N ARG A 651 36.51 -30.40 7.65
CA ARG A 651 37.91 -30.85 7.53
C ARG A 651 38.60 -30.36 6.24
N LEU A 652 38.03 -29.38 5.54
CA LEU A 652 38.61 -28.83 4.33
C LEU A 652 39.79 -27.89 4.67
N PRO A 653 40.87 -27.89 3.86
CA PRO A 653 41.86 -26.83 3.88
C PRO A 653 41.20 -25.44 3.73
N PRO A 654 41.70 -24.38 4.37
CA PRO A 654 41.12 -23.04 4.32
C PRO A 654 40.87 -22.52 2.90
N GLU A 655 41.76 -22.85 1.96
CA GLU A 655 41.64 -22.47 0.55
C GLU A 655 40.43 -23.17 -0.11
N LEU A 656 40.20 -24.45 0.18
CA LEU A 656 39.05 -25.19 -0.37
C LEU A 656 37.74 -24.80 0.31
N ALA A 657 37.77 -24.53 1.62
CA ALA A 657 36.62 -23.98 2.33
C ALA A 657 36.22 -22.62 1.73
N ASN A 658 37.19 -21.72 1.52
CA ASN A 658 36.96 -20.44 0.86
C ASN A 658 36.47 -20.60 -0.58
N MET A 659 37.02 -21.53 -1.35
CA MET A 659 36.52 -21.83 -2.70
C MET A 659 35.07 -22.29 -2.67
N VAL A 660 34.67 -23.16 -1.74
CA VAL A 660 33.26 -23.56 -1.59
C VAL A 660 32.40 -22.35 -1.28
N LEU A 661 32.79 -21.54 -0.29
CA LEU A 661 32.03 -20.35 0.14
C LEU A 661 31.90 -19.27 -0.93
N GLN A 662 32.91 -19.12 -1.80
CA GLN A 662 32.92 -18.21 -2.94
C GLN A 662 32.04 -18.70 -4.11
N ASN A 663 31.73 -19.99 -4.17
CA ASN A 663 30.89 -20.58 -5.22
C ASN A 663 29.44 -20.83 -4.77
N VAL A 664 29.06 -20.36 -3.59
CA VAL A 664 27.65 -20.40 -3.14
C VAL A 664 26.89 -19.25 -3.81
N ASP A 665 26.06 -19.57 -4.79
CA ASP A 665 25.34 -18.61 -5.64
C ASP A 665 23.90 -18.29 -5.16
N TYR A 666 23.38 -19.08 -4.22
CA TYR A 666 21.99 -19.02 -3.76
C TYR A 666 21.77 -18.17 -2.49
N VAL A 667 22.84 -17.71 -1.85
CA VAL A 667 22.76 -16.69 -0.79
C VAL A 667 23.25 -15.35 -1.34
N ILE A 668 22.77 -14.27 -0.76
CA ILE A 668 23.02 -12.89 -1.17
C ILE A 668 23.54 -12.14 0.06
N ASP A 669 24.73 -11.56 -0.04
CA ASP A 669 25.31 -10.72 1.00
C ASP A 669 24.70 -9.30 1.01
N GLU A 670 25.07 -8.48 1.99
CA GLU A 670 24.47 -7.15 2.16
C GLU A 670 24.82 -6.19 1.00
N ASP A 671 26.08 -6.19 0.54
CA ASP A 671 26.52 -5.32 -0.55
C ASP A 671 25.84 -5.70 -1.86
N GLU A 672 25.74 -7.00 -2.14
CA GLU A 672 25.00 -7.51 -3.28
C GLU A 672 23.50 -7.20 -3.19
N ALA A 673 22.89 -7.35 -2.01
CA ALA A 673 21.48 -7.01 -1.81
C ALA A 673 21.20 -5.52 -2.05
N ARG A 674 22.13 -4.63 -1.64
CA ARG A 674 22.03 -3.18 -1.91
C ARG A 674 22.15 -2.89 -3.41
N ALA A 675 23.08 -3.55 -4.12
CA ALA A 675 23.22 -3.41 -5.57
C ALA A 675 21.97 -3.92 -6.32
N ILE A 676 21.43 -5.09 -5.93
CA ILE A 676 20.17 -5.63 -6.46
C ILE A 676 19.02 -4.65 -6.23
N ARG A 677 18.93 -4.04 -5.04
CA ARG A 677 17.90 -3.03 -4.77
C ARG A 677 18.01 -1.84 -5.71
N GLU A 678 19.22 -1.33 -5.97
CA GLU A 678 19.42 -0.23 -6.92
C GLU A 678 18.95 -0.60 -8.33
N GLU A 679 19.28 -1.81 -8.80
CA GLU A 679 18.81 -2.31 -10.09
C GLU A 679 17.28 -2.46 -10.16
N LEU A 680 16.68 -3.03 -9.10
CA LEU A 680 15.23 -3.17 -8.97
C LEU A 680 14.55 -1.80 -8.97
N MET A 681 15.08 -0.83 -8.23
CA MET A 681 14.54 0.52 -8.18
C MET A 681 14.64 1.21 -9.53
N ALA A 682 15.79 1.11 -10.22
CA ALA A 682 15.95 1.67 -11.56
C ALA A 682 14.95 1.07 -12.56
N GLU A 683 14.74 -0.25 -12.52
CA GLU A 683 13.73 -0.92 -13.35
C GLU A 683 12.32 -0.42 -13.02
N ARG A 684 11.97 -0.33 -11.74
CA ARG A 684 10.67 0.16 -11.30
C ARG A 684 10.40 1.59 -11.70
N THR A 685 11.39 2.48 -11.60
CA THR A 685 11.26 3.87 -12.08
C THR A 685 10.90 3.88 -13.56
N VAL A 686 11.59 3.10 -14.40
CA VAL A 686 11.29 3.02 -15.84
C VAL A 686 9.88 2.47 -16.12
N LEU A 687 9.45 1.41 -15.40
CA LEU A 687 8.11 0.84 -15.56
C LEU A 687 7.02 1.81 -15.06
N GLN A 688 7.29 2.52 -13.97
CA GLN A 688 6.40 3.53 -13.41
C GLN A 688 6.27 4.74 -14.35
N ASP A 689 7.37 5.23 -14.93
CA ASP A 689 7.33 6.34 -15.89
C ASP A 689 6.52 5.97 -17.14
N LYS A 690 6.67 4.72 -17.63
CA LYS A 690 5.85 4.20 -18.74
C LYS A 690 4.37 4.09 -18.36
N THR A 691 4.09 3.65 -17.13
CA THR A 691 2.74 3.51 -16.57
C THR A 691 2.07 4.89 -16.46
N THR A 692 2.75 5.84 -15.84
CA THR A 692 2.29 7.22 -15.68
C THR A 692 2.12 7.91 -17.02
N GLY A 693 3.11 7.82 -17.92
CA GLY A 693 3.00 8.36 -19.26
C GLY A 693 1.85 7.73 -20.05
N ARG A 694 1.55 6.44 -19.86
CA ARG A 694 0.37 5.80 -20.48
C ARG A 694 -0.94 6.36 -19.94
N LEU A 695 -1.04 6.61 -18.64
CA LEU A 695 -2.23 7.22 -18.02
C LEU A 695 -2.40 8.67 -18.46
N GLU A 696 -1.31 9.43 -18.56
CA GLU A 696 -1.29 10.82 -19.04
C GLU A 696 -1.68 10.92 -20.52
N ASN A 697 -1.23 9.97 -21.35
CA ASN A 697 -1.59 9.91 -22.77
C ASN A 697 -3.03 9.44 -23.05
N VAL A 698 -3.81 9.03 -22.04
CA VAL A 698 -5.24 8.75 -22.25
C VAL A 698 -5.98 10.08 -22.31
N GLN A 699 -6.26 10.50 -23.54
CA GLN A 699 -7.04 11.70 -23.84
C GLN A 699 -8.49 11.34 -24.13
N PHE A 700 -9.39 12.30 -23.96
CA PHE A 700 -10.76 12.12 -24.42
C PHE A 700 -10.81 12.35 -25.94
N SER A 701 -11.38 11.39 -26.67
CA SER A 701 -11.64 11.53 -28.11
C SER A 701 -13.03 12.12 -28.32
N PHE A 702 -13.18 13.42 -28.12
CA PHE A 702 -14.45 14.14 -28.28
C PHE A 702 -14.72 14.61 -29.74
N CYS A 703 -14.28 13.83 -30.74
CA CYS A 703 -14.38 14.16 -32.18
C CYS A 703 -15.34 13.25 -32.98
N GLU A 704 -16.11 13.87 -33.88
CA GLU A 704 -17.10 13.32 -34.84
C GLU A 704 -18.40 12.71 -34.26
N HIS A 705 -19.31 13.57 -33.79
CA HIS A 705 -20.76 13.31 -33.84
C HIS A 705 -21.49 14.45 -34.54
#